data_AF-A0A5R9B862-F1
#
_entry.id   AF-A0A5R9B862-F1
#
_cell.length_a   1.000
_cell.length_b   1.000
_cell.length_c   1.000
_cell.angle_alpha   90.00
_cell.angle_beta   90.00
_cell.angle_gamma   90.00
#
_symmetry.space_group_name_H-M   'P 1'
#
loop_
_entity.id
_entity.type
_entity.pdbx_description
1 polymer ?
#
loop_
_entity_poly.entity_id
_entity_poly.type
_entity_poly.pdbx_seq_one_letter_code
_entity_poly.pdbx_strand_id
1 'polypeptide(L)'
;MPIHVGARVVEQISLEDRLKSEVGLITLRARGVALVIDGLDEIRSERASRVLEDANALVMKYPASKILLTSRLGVLDGHLLLTETNHHVQAPLDTEAALSLIDTVSGTRPHEALQNPAFKENVKLPFFALAAAVVQRDGKTQLSRAGLMRALVAKALRRPGMVRTSVGTAEIARLLEQLAVNGTRRDRSDGMSEPERLTLLETGLVRRSDDDDQIHFTLPLLEQWFAAQRFQNDPQLIEEATRSSAEFEIWRWALAIALDESSWDTYNDIIMRCLAQDLGAGFWLIRESSRRSSRIEKAPNDPGLQARRVEHTVGYVKRTVPLYKELVFPLPAKDEHLVFDVNVNRGLINIGWYSTPETPVGSQQGDNPEELPLPLARWGVAPTAEKTWPWDHVRNGFNSGVDVRFWQHLDLGYPGGLWERERRFSLAAQLLDPRRGPQPYRIGLESLRTRLDEILQHVDLESLESFESGRLKVSGAEFRDLVNWARKCPHAEIERLVPSPMADPNTVDTAEDLYPRQLVDKYLLEAHGFGSEMYDQASDGLFSSFKWRWQEPDGALRGVIGVSEDSPMYRTGLDRIVTKIAVPAHLLDDIENEYGAPFDRSSNGRARFRTSAGDGGESLREAAFTVLDRERYPGSGGPPQIWSSSLLRTSGGRPASLIAHDWFRNNLSAVGLERVLSDGRRFH
;
A
#
# COMPACT_ATOMS: atom_id res chain seq x y z
N MET A 1 38.30 4.13 -2.71
CA MET A 1 38.18 5.58 -2.49
C MET A 1 36.78 5.83 -1.96
N PRO A 2 36.61 6.43 -0.77
CA PRO A 2 35.30 6.74 -0.24
C PRO A 2 34.72 7.98 -0.93
N ILE A 3 33.46 7.91 -1.35
CA ILE A 3 32.68 9.02 -1.92
C ILE A 3 31.38 9.11 -1.13
N HIS A 4 30.98 10.32 -0.77
CA HIS A 4 29.72 10.57 -0.09
C HIS A 4 28.90 11.57 -0.89
N VAL A 5 27.66 11.21 -1.23
CA VAL A 5 26.76 12.03 -2.05
C VAL A 5 25.37 12.05 -1.41
N GLY A 6 24.75 13.22 -1.32
CA GLY A 6 23.34 13.31 -0.92
C GLY A 6 22.41 12.84 -2.04
N ALA A 7 21.31 12.19 -1.70
CA ALA A 7 20.32 11.69 -2.65
C ALA A 7 19.79 12.79 -3.59
N ARG A 8 19.62 14.02 -3.08
CA ARG A 8 19.19 15.19 -3.86
C ARG A 8 20.12 15.52 -5.01
N VAL A 9 21.41 15.24 -4.87
CA VAL A 9 22.42 15.49 -5.92
C VAL A 9 22.32 14.43 -7.03
N VAL A 10 22.07 13.17 -6.66
CA VAL A 10 21.86 12.08 -7.64
C VAL A 10 20.47 12.09 -8.28
N GLU A 11 19.55 12.94 -7.82
CA GLU A 11 18.25 13.16 -8.47
C GLU A 11 18.43 13.69 -9.90
N GLN A 12 19.45 14.52 -10.13
CA GLN A 12 19.62 15.27 -11.38
C GLN A 12 20.57 14.61 -12.39
N ILE A 13 21.42 13.67 -11.97
CA ILE A 13 22.49 13.08 -12.78
C ILE A 13 22.50 11.55 -12.56
N SER A 14 22.78 10.77 -13.60
CA SER A 14 22.95 9.32 -13.46
C SER A 14 24.11 8.99 -12.52
N LEU A 15 23.98 7.89 -11.76
CA LEU A 15 25.02 7.52 -10.81
C LEU A 15 26.34 7.19 -11.52
N GLU A 16 26.26 6.54 -12.68
CA GLU A 16 27.44 6.18 -13.45
C GLU A 16 28.17 7.42 -13.98
N ASP A 17 27.47 8.41 -14.51
CA ASP A 17 28.11 9.61 -15.06
C ASP A 17 28.78 10.46 -13.98
N ARG A 18 28.18 10.50 -12.78
CA ARG A 18 28.81 11.12 -11.61
C ARG A 18 30.10 10.42 -11.22
N LEU A 19 30.10 9.09 -11.17
CA LEU A 19 31.31 8.32 -10.82
C LEU A 19 32.38 8.40 -11.91
N LYS A 20 31.98 8.46 -13.19
CA LYS A 20 32.90 8.68 -14.32
C LYS A 20 33.61 10.02 -14.18
N SER A 21 32.91 11.09 -13.81
CA SER A 21 33.50 12.42 -13.69
C SER A 21 34.38 12.58 -12.44
N GLU A 22 34.00 11.99 -11.31
CA GLU A 22 34.77 12.11 -10.06
C GLU A 22 35.97 11.15 -9.96
N VAL A 23 35.83 9.91 -10.45
CA VAL A 23 36.80 8.83 -10.20
C VAL A 23 37.58 8.45 -11.46
N GLY A 24 36.93 8.60 -12.62
CA GLY A 24 37.43 8.12 -13.91
C GLY A 24 37.19 6.61 -14.11
N LEU A 25 36.84 6.24 -15.36
CA LEU A 25 36.52 4.86 -15.74
C LEU A 25 37.66 3.86 -15.47
N ILE A 26 38.90 4.26 -15.68
CA ILE A 26 40.08 3.40 -15.50
C ILE A 26 40.19 2.97 -14.03
N THR A 27 40.06 3.94 -13.13
CA THR A 27 40.13 3.70 -11.68
C THR A 27 38.96 2.85 -11.20
N LEU A 28 37.74 3.16 -11.67
CA LEU A 28 36.53 2.42 -11.32
C LEU A 28 36.65 0.94 -11.72
N ARG A 29 37.15 0.65 -12.93
CA ARG A 29 37.40 -0.72 -13.41
C ARG A 29 38.48 -1.43 -12.61
N ALA A 30 39.58 -0.75 -12.29
CA ALA A 30 40.74 -1.37 -11.65
C ALA A 30 40.56 -1.60 -10.15
N ARG A 31 39.82 -0.72 -9.45
CA ARG A 31 39.79 -0.68 -7.98
C ARG A 31 38.38 -0.58 -7.38
N GLY A 32 37.35 -0.36 -8.18
CA GLY A 32 36.01 -0.07 -7.70
C GLY A 32 35.92 1.24 -6.89
N VAL A 33 34.78 1.44 -6.25
CA VAL A 33 34.49 2.61 -5.40
C VAL A 33 33.82 2.19 -4.08
N ALA A 34 34.06 2.94 -3.01
CA ALA A 34 33.25 2.85 -1.79
C ALA A 34 32.33 4.08 -1.77
N LEU A 35 31.06 3.90 -2.09
CA LEU A 35 30.12 4.99 -2.26
C LEU A 35 29.08 4.98 -1.13
N VAL A 36 28.76 6.15 -0.60
CA VAL A 36 27.63 6.37 0.31
C VAL A 36 26.66 7.33 -0.37
N ILE A 37 25.41 6.91 -0.56
CA ILE A 37 24.32 7.78 -0.97
C ILE A 37 23.38 7.97 0.21
N ASP A 38 23.30 9.20 0.71
CA ASP A 38 22.57 9.53 1.94
C ASP A 38 21.21 10.19 1.64
N GLY A 39 20.13 9.68 2.24
CA GLY A 39 18.81 10.29 2.26
C GLY A 39 17.92 9.98 1.06
N LEU A 40 17.84 8.74 0.59
CA LEU A 40 16.97 8.38 -0.55
C LEU A 40 15.48 8.68 -0.30
N ASP A 41 15.06 8.88 0.94
CA ASP A 41 13.72 9.34 1.32
C ASP A 41 13.46 10.84 1.05
N GLU A 42 14.49 11.59 0.70
CA GLU A 42 14.42 13.02 0.37
C GLU A 42 14.18 13.30 -1.12
N ILE A 43 14.19 12.25 -1.94
CA ILE A 43 13.87 12.30 -3.35
C ILE A 43 12.62 11.45 -3.62
N ARG A 44 12.06 11.56 -4.83
CA ARG A 44 10.87 10.77 -5.17
C ARG A 44 11.19 9.27 -5.12
N SER A 45 10.23 8.46 -4.67
CA SER A 45 10.40 7.02 -4.45
C SER A 45 10.80 6.27 -5.73
N GLU A 46 10.35 6.74 -6.89
CA GLU A 46 10.73 6.23 -8.21
C GLU A 46 12.22 6.44 -8.45
N ARG A 47 12.72 7.65 -8.16
CA ARG A 47 14.14 7.95 -8.33
C ARG A 47 14.98 7.21 -7.31
N ALA A 48 14.52 7.09 -6.07
CA ALA A 48 15.17 6.28 -5.04
C ALA A 48 15.31 4.81 -5.48
N SER A 49 14.25 4.24 -6.07
CA SER A 49 14.26 2.88 -6.61
C SER A 49 15.25 2.74 -7.77
N ARG A 50 15.27 3.70 -8.71
CA ARG A 50 16.26 3.73 -9.79
C ARG A 50 17.69 3.84 -9.28
N VAL A 51 17.95 4.66 -8.26
CA VAL A 51 19.28 4.77 -7.64
C VAL A 51 19.72 3.45 -7.01
N LEU A 52 18.80 2.69 -6.40
CA LEU A 52 19.08 1.34 -5.90
C LEU A 52 19.40 0.37 -7.05
N GLU A 53 18.67 0.43 -8.16
CA GLU A 53 18.94 -0.41 -9.33
C GLU A 53 20.26 -0.05 -10.00
N ASP A 54 20.54 1.24 -10.22
CA ASP A 54 21.82 1.76 -10.69
C ASP A 54 22.96 1.29 -9.80
N ALA A 55 22.77 1.33 -8.47
CA ALA A 55 23.75 0.85 -7.52
C ALA A 55 24.00 -0.66 -7.67
N ASN A 56 22.94 -1.47 -7.79
CA ASN A 56 23.05 -2.91 -8.02
C ASN A 56 23.79 -3.22 -9.33
N ALA A 57 23.37 -2.58 -10.44
CA ALA A 57 24.00 -2.73 -11.75
C ALA A 57 25.49 -2.32 -11.70
N LEU A 58 25.81 -1.27 -10.95
CA LEU A 58 27.18 -0.78 -10.80
C LEU A 58 28.08 -1.75 -10.01
N VAL A 59 27.54 -2.36 -8.94
CA VAL A 59 28.26 -3.39 -8.16
C VAL A 59 28.48 -4.64 -9.00
N MET A 60 27.49 -5.05 -9.82
CA MET A 60 27.63 -6.17 -10.75
C MET A 60 28.68 -5.90 -11.83
N LYS A 61 28.66 -4.68 -12.41
CA LYS A 61 29.61 -4.25 -13.44
C LYS A 61 31.04 -4.08 -12.90
N TYR A 62 31.17 -3.63 -11.65
CA TYR A 62 32.46 -3.40 -10.98
C TYR A 62 32.49 -4.07 -9.59
N PRO A 63 32.77 -5.39 -9.53
CA PRO A 63 32.65 -6.19 -8.29
C PRO A 63 33.51 -5.74 -7.10
N ALA A 64 34.54 -4.92 -7.33
CA ALA A 64 35.34 -4.31 -6.27
C ALA A 64 34.64 -3.12 -5.57
N SER A 65 33.48 -2.68 -6.09
CA SER A 65 32.72 -1.56 -5.56
C SER A 65 31.82 -1.99 -4.40
N LYS A 66 31.62 -1.08 -3.46
CA LYS A 66 30.71 -1.22 -2.32
C LYS A 66 29.87 0.04 -2.24
N ILE A 67 28.56 -0.11 -2.13
CA ILE A 67 27.63 1.02 -2.07
C ILE A 67 26.79 0.88 -0.81
N LEU A 68 26.75 1.94 -0.01
CA LEU A 68 25.86 2.09 1.13
C LEU A 68 24.79 3.11 0.76
N LEU A 69 23.53 2.69 0.82
CA LEU A 69 22.38 3.55 0.58
C LEU A 69 21.65 3.76 1.91
N THR A 70 21.27 4.99 2.23
CA THR A 70 20.43 5.26 3.41
C THR A 70 19.04 5.70 2.95
N SER A 71 18.00 5.23 3.65
CA SER A 71 16.62 5.60 3.39
C SER A 71 15.75 5.30 4.61
N ARG A 72 14.55 5.87 4.67
CA ARG A 72 13.52 5.44 5.62
C ARG A 72 12.86 4.14 5.19
N LEU A 73 12.36 3.41 6.17
CA LEU A 73 11.59 2.20 5.94
C LEU A 73 10.35 2.53 5.08
N GLY A 74 10.11 1.72 4.05
CA GLY A 74 8.95 1.86 3.14
C GLY A 74 9.10 2.89 2.02
N VAL A 75 10.28 3.50 1.86
CA VAL A 75 10.61 4.31 0.66
C VAL A 75 11.04 3.43 -0.49
N LEU A 76 11.92 2.46 -0.21
CA LEU A 76 12.35 1.44 -1.16
C LEU A 76 11.41 0.24 -1.09
N ASP A 77 11.12 -0.36 -2.25
CA ASP A 77 10.26 -1.53 -2.30
C ASP A 77 10.99 -2.77 -1.75
N GLY A 78 10.32 -3.52 -0.88
CA GLY A 78 10.92 -4.63 -0.14
C GLY A 78 11.46 -5.73 -1.03
N HIS A 79 10.88 -5.93 -2.23
CA HIS A 79 11.35 -6.92 -3.19
C HIS A 79 12.72 -6.55 -3.81
N LEU A 80 13.05 -5.27 -3.90
CA LEU A 80 14.37 -4.82 -4.39
C LEU A 80 15.47 -4.93 -3.32
N LEU A 81 15.08 -5.00 -2.05
CA LEU A 81 15.99 -5.08 -0.91
C LEU A 81 16.48 -6.52 -0.61
N LEU A 82 15.83 -7.53 -1.20
CA LEU A 82 16.06 -8.96 -0.90
C LEU A 82 16.83 -9.69 -2.01
N THR A 83 17.90 -9.09 -2.53
CA THR A 83 18.87 -9.82 -3.36
C THR A 83 19.98 -10.41 -2.50
N GLU A 84 20.64 -11.48 -2.94
CA GLU A 84 21.78 -12.09 -2.21
C GLU A 84 22.92 -11.10 -1.92
N THR A 85 22.99 -10.01 -2.68
CA THR A 85 24.00 -8.95 -2.56
C THR A 85 23.63 -7.83 -1.59
N ASN A 86 22.36 -7.75 -1.17
CA ASN A 86 21.85 -6.63 -0.38
C ASN A 86 21.74 -7.00 1.10
N HIS A 87 22.51 -6.31 1.93
CA HIS A 87 22.44 -6.43 3.39
C HIS A 87 21.68 -5.24 3.97
N HIS A 88 20.46 -5.48 4.46
CA HIS A 88 19.68 -4.47 5.14
C HIS A 88 20.03 -4.43 6.63
N VAL A 89 20.53 -3.29 7.11
CA VAL A 89 20.86 -3.08 8.53
C VAL A 89 19.91 -2.05 9.11
N GLN A 90 19.04 -2.50 10.01
CA GLN A 90 18.25 -1.63 10.86
C GLN A 90 18.56 -1.96 12.31
N ALA A 91 19.39 -1.14 12.95
CA ALA A 91 19.77 -1.32 14.35
C ALA A 91 19.35 -0.06 15.15
N PRO A 92 18.12 -0.01 15.68
CA PRO A 92 17.84 0.91 16.78
C PRO A 92 18.85 0.66 17.91
N LEU A 93 19.13 1.67 18.72
CA LEU A 93 19.88 1.46 19.96
C LEU A 93 19.14 0.43 20.80
N ASP A 94 19.87 -0.49 21.41
CA ASP A 94 19.28 -1.23 22.52
C ASP A 94 18.99 -0.27 23.68
N THR A 95 18.17 -0.73 24.62
CA THR A 95 17.73 0.10 25.75
C THR A 95 18.91 0.58 26.60
N GLU A 96 19.96 -0.24 26.75
CA GLU A 96 21.11 0.10 27.58
C GLU A 96 21.96 1.20 26.91
N ALA A 97 22.23 1.07 25.62
CA ALA A 97 22.92 2.06 24.80
C ALA A 97 22.15 3.39 24.75
N ALA A 98 20.83 3.34 24.59
CA ALA A 98 19.99 4.54 24.63
C ALA A 98 20.07 5.27 25.98
N LEU A 99 19.98 4.52 27.09
CA LEU A 99 20.08 5.08 28.44
C LEU A 99 21.49 5.61 28.73
N SER A 100 22.53 4.90 28.29
CA SER A 100 23.92 5.34 28.41
C SER A 100 24.16 6.65 27.66
N LEU A 101 23.61 6.78 26.45
CA LEU A 101 23.67 8.02 25.68
C LEU A 101 22.96 9.17 26.40
N ILE A 102 21.79 8.90 26.99
CA ILE A 102 21.05 9.91 27.77
C ILE A 102 21.84 10.36 29.00
N ASP A 103 22.40 9.43 29.77
CA ASP A 103 23.19 9.73 30.96
C ASP A 103 24.43 10.56 30.60
N THR A 104 25.18 10.09 29.59
CA THR A 104 26.39 10.76 29.08
C THR A 104 26.11 12.19 28.64
N VAL A 105 25.04 12.40 27.87
CA VAL A 105 24.74 13.73 27.33
C VAL A 105 24.08 14.60 28.39
N SER A 106 23.14 14.10 29.18
CA SER A 106 22.45 14.93 30.18
C SER A 106 23.37 15.35 31.33
N GLY A 107 24.39 14.54 31.65
CA GLY A 107 25.25 14.70 32.82
C GLY A 107 24.54 14.35 34.13
N THR A 108 23.37 13.71 34.06
CA THR A 108 22.52 13.38 35.21
C THR A 108 21.96 11.98 35.07
N ARG A 109 21.85 11.26 36.18
CA ARG A 109 21.27 9.92 36.16
C ARG A 109 19.87 9.92 35.56
N PRO A 110 19.54 8.93 34.71
CA PRO A 110 18.26 8.85 34.03
C PRO A 110 17.06 8.89 35.01
N HIS A 111 16.10 9.81 34.77
CA HIS A 111 14.90 9.99 35.60
C HIS A 111 14.04 8.71 35.67
N GLU A 112 13.30 8.48 36.78
CA GLU A 112 12.33 7.37 36.93
C GLU A 112 11.35 7.21 35.76
N ALA A 113 11.09 8.28 35.02
CA ALA A 113 10.27 8.30 33.81
C ALA A 113 10.80 7.34 32.72
N LEU A 114 12.09 7.02 32.74
CA LEU A 114 12.73 6.02 31.88
C LEU A 114 12.33 4.58 32.20
N GLN A 115 11.57 4.34 33.26
CA GLN A 115 10.94 3.04 33.50
C GLN A 115 9.67 2.81 32.67
N ASN A 116 9.10 3.86 32.06
CA ASN A 116 7.95 3.72 31.17
C ASN A 116 8.35 2.94 29.89
N PRO A 117 7.75 1.78 29.59
CA PRO A 117 8.08 0.99 28.41
C PRO A 117 7.90 1.74 27.09
N ALA A 118 6.85 2.55 26.95
CA ALA A 118 6.61 3.34 25.74
C ALA A 118 7.69 4.41 25.54
N PHE A 119 8.23 4.96 26.63
CA PHE A 119 9.35 5.90 26.56
C PHE A 119 10.67 5.20 26.21
N LYS A 120 10.93 4.00 26.77
CA LYS A 120 12.08 3.16 26.40
C LYS A 120 12.12 2.91 24.90
N GLU A 121 11.00 2.53 24.30
CA GLU A 121 10.92 2.31 22.84
C GLU A 121 11.17 3.59 22.02
N ASN A 122 10.79 4.77 22.54
CA ASN A 122 11.06 6.03 21.85
C ASN A 122 12.53 6.41 21.84
N VAL A 123 13.25 6.18 22.94
CA VAL A 123 14.66 6.57 23.08
C VAL A 123 15.63 5.60 22.40
N LYS A 124 15.17 4.43 21.97
CA LYS A 124 15.98 3.54 21.10
C LYS A 124 16.38 4.20 19.78
N LEU A 125 15.70 5.28 19.38
CA LEU A 125 16.08 6.11 18.25
C LEU A 125 17.11 7.17 18.74
N PRO A 126 18.34 7.21 18.20
CA PRO A 126 19.41 8.07 18.71
C PRO A 126 19.03 9.55 18.83
N PHE A 127 18.32 10.09 17.84
CA PHE A 127 17.84 11.47 17.88
C PHE A 127 16.95 11.74 19.10
N PHE A 128 16.04 10.82 19.42
CA PHE A 128 15.12 10.99 20.56
C PHE A 128 15.81 10.72 21.90
N ALA A 129 16.84 9.86 21.96
CA ALA A 129 17.71 9.78 23.13
C ALA A 129 18.44 11.11 23.40
N LEU A 130 19.03 11.72 22.37
CA LEU A 130 19.67 13.03 22.49
C LEU A 130 18.66 14.12 22.91
N ALA A 131 17.47 14.11 22.31
CA ALA A 131 16.39 15.02 22.68
C ALA A 131 16.01 14.85 24.16
N ALA A 132 15.82 13.61 24.61
CA ALA A 132 15.52 13.30 26.00
C ALA A 132 16.62 13.80 26.94
N ALA A 133 17.89 13.61 26.59
CA ALA A 133 19.01 14.09 27.38
C ALA A 133 19.02 15.61 27.53
N VAL A 134 18.74 16.35 26.45
CA VAL A 134 18.66 17.82 26.46
C VAL A 134 17.50 18.31 27.31
N VAL A 135 16.33 17.65 27.21
CA VAL A 135 15.13 17.99 28.00
C VAL A 135 15.32 17.67 29.48
N GLN A 136 15.94 16.53 29.79
CA GLN A 136 16.25 16.10 31.15
C GLN A 136 17.23 17.07 31.84
N ARG A 137 18.25 17.55 31.11
CA ARG A 137 19.19 18.56 31.64
C ARG A 137 18.49 19.84 32.09
N ASP A 138 17.36 20.18 31.45
CA ASP A 138 16.54 21.35 31.80
C ASP A 138 15.50 21.07 32.90
N GLY A 139 15.55 19.89 33.54
CA GLY A 139 14.65 19.49 34.63
C GLY A 139 13.21 19.21 34.19
N LYS A 140 12.98 18.96 32.90
CA LYS A 140 11.66 18.68 32.34
C LYS A 140 11.46 17.18 32.09
N THR A 141 10.22 16.73 32.20
CA THR A 141 9.81 15.37 31.86
C THR A 141 8.89 15.39 30.64
N GLN A 142 9.40 14.94 29.50
CA GLN A 142 8.61 14.74 28.28
C GLN A 142 8.82 13.29 27.82
N LEU A 143 7.73 12.53 27.74
CA LEU A 143 7.78 11.07 27.51
C LEU A 143 7.42 10.66 26.08
N SER A 144 6.95 11.61 25.26
CA SER A 144 6.55 11.35 23.88
C SER A 144 7.52 11.98 22.89
N ARG A 145 7.68 11.37 21.71
CA ARG A 145 8.48 11.92 20.59
C ARG A 145 8.08 13.36 20.26
N ALA A 146 6.78 13.61 20.16
CA ALA A 146 6.19 14.93 19.98
C ALA A 146 6.58 15.93 21.08
N GLY A 147 6.47 15.51 22.35
CA GLY A 147 6.85 16.33 23.50
C GLY A 147 8.35 16.67 23.51
N LEU A 148 9.20 15.71 23.12
CA LEU A 148 10.63 15.92 22.96
C LEU A 148 10.94 16.92 21.84
N MET A 149 10.31 16.78 20.66
CA MET A 149 10.44 17.71 19.54
C MET A 149 10.02 19.13 19.94
N ARG A 150 8.84 19.27 20.53
CA ARG A 150 8.31 20.56 21.01
C ARG A 150 9.25 21.21 22.00
N ALA A 151 9.82 20.44 22.92
CA ALA A 151 10.76 20.96 23.91
C ALA A 151 12.08 21.43 23.28
N LEU A 152 12.61 20.68 22.30
CA LEU A 152 13.80 21.09 21.53
C LEU A 152 13.56 22.37 20.73
N VAL A 153 12.44 22.44 19.99
CA VAL A 153 12.07 23.62 19.21
C VAL A 153 11.87 24.83 20.13
N ALA A 154 11.11 24.68 21.23
CA ALA A 154 10.90 25.75 22.19
C ALA A 154 12.23 26.25 22.82
N LYS A 155 13.22 25.36 22.97
CA LYS A 155 14.57 25.74 23.45
C LYS A 155 15.35 26.50 22.37
N ALA A 156 15.32 26.05 21.13
CA ALA A 156 15.98 26.72 20.01
C ALA A 156 15.44 28.16 19.82
N LEU A 157 14.12 28.33 19.91
CA LEU A 157 13.45 29.64 19.79
C LEU A 157 13.69 30.59 20.98
N ARG A 158 14.28 30.11 22.09
CA ARG A 158 14.57 30.91 23.30
C ARG A 158 16.05 31.25 23.46
N ARG A 159 16.89 30.98 22.46
CA ARG A 159 18.34 31.16 22.57
C ARG A 159 18.72 32.60 22.94
N PRO A 160 19.52 32.81 24.00
CA PRO A 160 20.04 34.13 24.36
C PRO A 160 20.90 34.67 23.22
N GLY A 161 20.43 35.73 22.54
CA GLY A 161 21.07 36.28 21.34
C GLY A 161 20.10 36.76 20.27
N MET A 162 18.90 36.14 20.17
CA MET A 162 17.81 36.57 19.26
C MET A 162 17.18 37.93 19.64
N VAL A 163 17.67 38.59 20.69
CA VAL A 163 17.15 39.84 21.27
C VAL A 163 17.30 41.05 20.32
N ARG A 164 17.91 40.88 19.14
CA ARG A 164 18.07 41.96 18.14
C ARG A 164 16.95 42.04 17.10
N THR A 165 16.08 41.02 16.99
CA THR A 165 14.91 41.06 16.12
C THR A 165 13.65 41.38 16.94
N SER A 166 12.87 42.37 16.52
CA SER A 166 11.55 42.71 17.08
C SER A 166 10.48 41.62 16.86
N VAL A 167 10.87 40.48 16.30
CA VAL A 167 10.00 39.39 15.86
C VAL A 167 9.71 38.44 17.02
N GLY A 168 8.43 38.21 17.33
CA GLY A 168 8.02 37.29 18.38
C GLY A 168 8.26 35.81 18.02
N THR A 169 8.37 34.96 19.02
CA THR A 169 8.56 33.49 18.84
C THR A 169 7.45 32.83 18.01
N ALA A 170 6.21 33.32 18.11
CA ALA A 170 5.10 32.85 17.29
C ALA A 170 5.29 33.16 15.80
N GLU A 171 5.86 34.31 15.48
CA GLU A 171 6.12 34.71 14.10
C GLU A 171 7.28 33.91 13.50
N ILE A 172 8.33 33.66 14.28
CA ILE A 172 9.43 32.76 13.85
C ILE A 172 8.88 31.35 13.59
N ALA A 173 7.99 30.84 14.45
CA ALA A 173 7.35 29.54 14.23
C ALA A 173 6.52 29.53 12.94
N ARG A 174 5.76 30.59 12.65
CA ARG A 174 5.00 30.76 11.41
C ARG A 174 5.92 30.76 10.17
N LEU A 175 7.05 31.45 10.24
CA LEU A 175 8.04 31.46 9.16
C LEU A 175 8.67 30.07 8.94
N LEU A 176 8.93 29.31 10.02
CA LEU A 176 9.42 27.92 9.92
C LEU A 176 8.36 26.98 9.33
N GLU A 177 7.08 27.13 9.71
CA GLU A 177 5.97 26.39 9.08
C GLU A 177 5.87 26.70 7.58
N GLN A 178 5.97 27.98 7.20
CA GLN A 178 5.96 28.40 5.80
C GLN A 178 7.17 27.87 5.03
N LEU A 179 8.37 27.89 5.63
CA LEU A 179 9.57 27.31 5.03
C LEU A 179 9.40 25.82 4.80
N ALA A 180 8.86 25.09 5.79
CA ALA A 180 8.64 23.66 5.67
C ALA A 180 7.65 23.35 4.55
N VAL A 181 6.59 24.15 4.42
CA VAL A 181 5.64 23.96 3.33
C VAL A 181 6.29 24.20 1.96
N ASN A 182 7.05 25.28 1.84
CA ASN A 182 7.72 25.65 0.59
C ASN A 182 8.82 24.66 0.18
N GLY A 183 9.64 24.19 1.13
CA GLY A 183 10.69 23.20 0.90
C GLY A 183 10.15 21.85 0.41
N THR A 184 8.90 21.56 0.74
CA THR A 184 8.18 20.36 0.33
C THR A 184 7.52 20.51 -1.06
N ARG A 185 7.43 21.71 -1.63
CA ARG A 185 6.86 21.93 -2.99
C ARG A 185 7.87 21.62 -4.10
N ARG A 186 7.36 21.36 -5.31
CA ARG A 186 8.16 20.94 -6.48
C ARG A 186 9.16 22.00 -6.97
N ASP A 187 8.82 23.28 -6.83
CA ASP A 187 9.66 24.41 -7.23
C ASP A 187 10.78 24.69 -6.21
N ARG A 188 10.69 24.12 -4.99
CA ARG A 188 11.72 24.09 -3.94
C ARG A 188 12.38 25.43 -3.62
N SER A 189 11.73 26.55 -3.93
CA SER A 189 12.12 27.87 -3.44
C SER A 189 11.89 27.93 -1.95
N ASP A 190 12.80 28.50 -1.16
CA ASP A 190 12.54 28.74 0.26
C ASP A 190 11.39 29.75 0.47
N GLY A 191 11.10 30.58 -0.54
CA GLY A 191 10.04 31.57 -0.53
C GLY A 191 10.23 32.63 0.57
N MET A 192 11.46 32.83 1.03
CA MET A 192 11.82 33.75 2.11
C MET A 192 12.54 34.99 1.58
N SER A 193 12.23 36.15 2.15
CA SER A 193 13.04 37.35 1.98
C SER A 193 14.34 37.25 2.78
N GLU A 194 15.38 38.01 2.40
CA GLU A 194 16.66 37.98 3.11
C GLU A 194 16.55 38.28 4.63
N PRO A 195 15.74 39.25 5.08
CA PRO A 195 15.52 39.47 6.52
C PRO A 195 14.89 38.26 7.22
N GLU A 196 13.95 37.57 6.56
CA GLU A 196 13.35 36.33 7.09
C GLU A 196 14.40 35.22 7.16
N ARG A 197 15.23 35.06 6.11
CA ARG A 197 16.33 34.06 6.12
C ARG A 197 17.29 34.28 7.27
N LEU A 198 17.75 35.52 7.48
CA LEU A 198 18.65 35.86 8.59
C LEU A 198 17.99 35.54 9.94
N THR A 199 16.72 35.91 10.11
CA THR A 199 15.93 35.61 11.32
C THR A 199 15.84 34.11 11.59
N LEU A 200 15.60 33.32 10.55
CA LEU A 200 15.51 31.87 10.67
C LEU A 200 16.88 31.23 10.94
N LEU A 201 17.96 31.70 10.31
CA LEU A 201 19.32 31.21 10.53
C LEU A 201 19.77 31.37 12.00
N GLU A 202 19.36 32.46 12.68
CA GLU A 202 19.65 32.68 14.10
C GLU A 202 19.07 31.59 15.03
N THR A 203 18.01 30.90 14.60
CA THR A 203 17.42 29.80 15.39
C THR A 203 18.36 28.59 15.48
N GLY A 204 19.22 28.40 14.47
CA GLY A 204 20.01 27.18 14.26
C GLY A 204 19.18 25.94 13.89
N LEU A 205 17.88 26.11 13.59
CA LEU A 205 17.01 25.04 13.07
C LEU A 205 17.12 24.91 11.54
N VAL A 206 17.65 25.94 10.88
CA VAL A 206 17.89 25.98 9.44
C VAL A 206 19.35 26.33 9.16
N ARG A 207 19.82 25.99 7.97
CA ARG A 207 21.15 26.29 7.44
C ARG A 207 21.02 26.81 6.01
N ARG A 208 22.00 27.61 5.58
CA ARG A 208 22.15 27.98 4.17
C ARG A 208 22.75 26.80 3.41
N SER A 209 22.24 26.55 2.22
CA SER A 209 22.75 25.57 1.27
C SER A 209 23.93 26.17 0.52
N ASP A 210 24.98 25.37 0.31
CA ASP A 210 26.17 25.80 -0.42
C ASP A 210 25.94 25.83 -1.94
N ASP A 211 24.93 25.11 -2.43
CA ASP A 211 24.73 24.85 -3.86
C ASP A 211 23.75 25.84 -4.54
N ASP A 212 22.72 26.31 -3.84
CA ASP A 212 21.60 27.07 -4.42
C ASP A 212 21.21 28.34 -3.64
N ASP A 213 22.00 28.71 -2.64
CA ASP A 213 21.81 29.89 -1.80
C ASP A 213 20.49 29.94 -1.02
N GLN A 214 19.75 28.82 -0.97
CA GLN A 214 18.51 28.69 -0.22
C GLN A 214 18.77 28.34 1.25
N ILE A 215 17.77 28.50 2.11
CA ILE A 215 17.79 27.90 3.45
C ILE A 215 17.01 26.59 3.51
N HIS A 216 17.55 25.62 4.24
CA HIS A 216 16.90 24.33 4.51
C HIS A 216 16.97 24.00 5.98
N PHE A 217 16.06 23.15 6.45
CA PHE A 217 16.16 22.61 7.80
C PHE A 217 17.47 21.85 8.00
N THR A 218 18.03 21.95 9.20
CA THR A 218 19.25 21.21 9.57
C THR A 218 19.01 19.70 9.63
N LEU A 219 17.76 19.27 9.86
CA LEU A 219 17.33 17.89 9.85
C LEU A 219 15.99 17.76 9.12
N PRO A 220 15.81 16.78 8.21
CA PRO A 220 14.53 16.53 7.53
C PRO A 220 13.36 16.27 8.50
N LEU A 221 13.64 15.72 9.68
CA LEU A 221 12.63 15.51 10.72
C LEU A 221 12.04 16.83 11.25
N LEU A 222 12.83 17.92 11.29
CA LEU A 222 12.33 19.23 11.70
C LEU A 222 11.40 19.82 10.63
N GLU A 223 11.79 19.74 9.36
CA GLU A 223 10.96 20.16 8.23
C GLU A 223 9.59 19.50 8.29
N GLN A 224 9.57 18.17 8.39
CA GLN A 224 8.31 17.42 8.46
C GLN A 224 7.51 17.73 9.73
N TRP A 225 8.17 18.01 10.85
CA TRP A 225 7.49 18.39 12.09
C TRP A 225 6.81 19.76 11.97
N PHE A 226 7.46 20.75 11.36
CA PHE A 226 6.84 22.06 11.12
C PHE A 226 5.73 21.98 10.06
N ALA A 227 5.93 21.19 8.99
CA ALA A 227 4.86 20.88 8.04
C ALA A 227 3.66 20.22 8.74
N ALA A 228 3.91 19.31 9.69
CA ALA A 228 2.86 18.67 10.49
C ALA A 228 2.07 19.67 11.36
N GLN A 229 2.72 20.69 11.93
CA GLN A 229 2.01 21.75 12.67
C GLN A 229 1.08 22.53 11.74
N ARG A 230 1.50 22.77 10.50
CA ARG A 230 0.68 23.46 9.51
C ARG A 230 -0.58 22.66 9.15
N PHE A 231 -0.45 21.35 8.93
CA PHE A 231 -1.60 20.48 8.61
C PHE A 231 -2.69 20.48 9.69
N GLN A 232 -2.34 20.68 10.96
CA GLN A 232 -3.34 20.72 12.04
C GLN A 232 -4.22 21.98 11.98
N ASN A 233 -3.76 23.04 11.31
CA ASN A 233 -4.42 24.35 11.28
C ASN A 233 -4.88 24.77 9.87
N ASP A 234 -4.51 24.03 8.82
CA ASP A 234 -4.78 24.38 7.43
C ASP A 234 -5.44 23.21 6.67
N PRO A 235 -6.79 23.19 6.64
CA PRO A 235 -7.52 22.15 5.93
C PRO A 235 -7.27 22.12 4.42
N GLN A 236 -6.94 23.26 3.80
CA GLN A 236 -6.68 23.36 2.36
C GLN A 236 -5.37 22.68 1.99
N LEU A 237 -4.38 22.73 2.89
CA LEU A 237 -3.11 22.05 2.69
C LEU A 237 -3.30 20.52 2.66
N ILE A 238 -4.23 19.96 3.43
CA ILE A 238 -4.55 18.52 3.38
C ILE A 238 -5.08 18.16 2.00
N GLU A 239 -6.00 18.96 1.46
CA GLU A 239 -6.56 18.76 0.12
C GLU A 239 -5.51 18.91 -0.99
N GLU A 240 -4.55 19.83 -0.82
CA GLU A 240 -3.38 19.96 -1.71
C GLU A 240 -2.51 18.71 -1.66
N ALA A 241 -2.17 18.24 -0.45
CA ALA A 241 -1.32 17.08 -0.22
C ALA A 241 -1.94 15.79 -0.76
N THR A 242 -3.26 15.64 -0.73
CA THR A 242 -3.95 14.43 -1.22
C THR A 242 -4.53 14.60 -2.63
N ARG A 243 -4.21 15.69 -3.34
CA ARG A 243 -4.77 15.96 -4.68
C ARG A 243 -4.32 14.93 -5.72
N SER A 244 -3.10 14.44 -5.59
CA SER A 244 -2.53 13.44 -6.50
C SER A 244 -1.57 12.51 -5.77
N SER A 245 -1.28 11.38 -6.39
CA SER A 245 -0.34 10.40 -5.85
C SER A 245 1.04 11.00 -5.57
N ALA A 246 1.54 11.83 -6.50
CA ALA A 246 2.84 12.46 -6.39
C ALA A 246 2.92 13.50 -5.26
N GLU A 247 1.84 14.28 -5.05
CA GLU A 247 1.80 15.20 -3.91
C GLU A 247 1.78 14.41 -2.59
N PHE A 248 0.93 13.39 -2.49
CA PHE A 248 0.82 12.63 -1.24
C PHE A 248 2.12 11.95 -0.86
N GLU A 249 2.86 11.38 -1.81
CA GLU A 249 4.19 10.78 -1.54
C GLU A 249 5.16 11.74 -0.84
N ILE A 250 5.13 13.01 -1.21
CA ILE A 250 5.98 14.02 -0.61
C ILE A 250 5.50 14.35 0.83
N TRP A 251 4.19 14.52 1.01
CA TRP A 251 3.61 15.00 2.27
C TRP A 251 3.28 13.90 3.29
N ARG A 252 3.24 12.62 2.88
CA ARG A 252 2.71 11.51 3.68
C ARG A 252 3.33 11.42 5.08
N TRP A 253 4.63 11.69 5.20
CA TRP A 253 5.32 11.64 6.49
C TRP A 253 4.95 12.81 7.41
N ALA A 254 4.78 14.00 6.87
CA ALA A 254 4.32 15.16 7.63
C ALA A 254 2.87 14.98 8.08
N LEU A 255 2.00 14.44 7.22
CA LEU A 255 0.63 14.04 7.59
C LEU A 255 0.61 12.98 8.71
N ALA A 256 1.45 11.95 8.62
CA ALA A 256 1.56 10.94 9.67
C ALA A 256 1.99 11.54 11.01
N ILE A 257 2.97 12.46 11.01
CA ILE A 257 3.38 13.19 12.23
C ILE A 257 2.24 14.08 12.76
N ALA A 258 1.48 14.73 11.88
CA ALA A 258 0.33 15.54 12.28
C ALA A 258 -0.74 14.71 13.02
N LEU A 259 -0.97 13.48 12.57
CA LEU A 259 -1.88 12.53 13.22
C LEU A 259 -1.36 12.05 14.58
N ASP A 260 -0.06 11.86 14.74
CA ASP A 260 0.51 11.42 16.03
C ASP A 260 0.25 12.47 17.13
N GLU A 261 0.34 13.75 16.78
CA GLU A 261 0.26 14.86 17.76
C GLU A 261 -1.17 15.36 18.03
N SER A 262 -2.11 15.06 17.14
CA SER A 262 -3.46 15.64 17.15
C SER A 262 -4.37 15.12 18.27
N SER A 263 -5.38 15.93 18.63
CA SER A 263 -6.56 15.47 19.38
C SER A 263 -7.37 14.46 18.55
N TRP A 264 -8.35 13.78 19.15
CA TRP A 264 -9.23 12.91 18.36
C TRP A 264 -10.01 13.67 17.28
N ASP A 265 -10.50 14.88 17.56
CA ASP A 265 -11.26 15.67 16.58
C ASP A 265 -10.39 16.03 15.37
N THR A 266 -9.18 16.54 15.61
CA THR A 266 -8.23 16.88 14.54
C THR A 266 -7.72 15.64 13.82
N TYR A 267 -7.42 14.55 14.54
CA TYR A 267 -7.07 13.25 13.94
C TYR A 267 -8.15 12.81 12.96
N ASN A 268 -9.40 12.85 13.43
CA ASN A 268 -10.54 12.39 12.68
C ASN A 268 -10.82 13.28 11.46
N ASP A 269 -10.73 14.61 11.59
CA ASP A 269 -10.87 15.53 10.46
C ASP A 269 -9.81 15.29 9.38
N ILE A 270 -8.54 15.12 9.75
CA ILE A 270 -7.45 14.81 8.81
C ILE A 270 -7.72 13.49 8.08
N ILE A 271 -8.03 12.40 8.80
CA ILE A 271 -8.31 11.09 8.20
C ILE A 271 -9.52 11.17 7.26
N MET A 272 -10.59 11.83 7.69
CA MET A 272 -11.77 12.02 6.87
C MET A 272 -11.43 12.77 5.58
N ARG A 273 -10.74 13.91 5.65
CA ARG A 273 -10.34 14.65 4.43
C ARG A 273 -9.50 13.82 3.49
N CYS A 274 -8.55 13.05 4.03
CA CYS A 274 -7.73 12.16 3.22
C CYS A 274 -8.59 11.09 2.53
N LEU A 275 -9.45 10.37 3.26
CA LEU A 275 -10.35 9.36 2.70
C LEU A 275 -11.33 9.93 1.66
N ALA A 276 -11.80 11.18 1.83
CA ALA A 276 -12.68 11.86 0.87
C ALA A 276 -11.99 12.08 -0.48
N GLN A 277 -10.72 12.45 -0.45
CA GLN A 277 -9.95 12.72 -1.65
C GLN A 277 -9.40 11.44 -2.27
N ASP A 278 -8.94 10.53 -1.42
CA ASP A 278 -8.21 9.31 -1.75
C ASP A 278 -8.24 8.26 -0.62
N LEU A 279 -8.93 7.14 -0.87
CA LEU A 279 -9.03 6.04 0.09
C LEU A 279 -7.67 5.39 0.38
N GLY A 280 -6.79 5.29 -0.61
CA GLY A 280 -5.45 4.71 -0.44
C GLY A 280 -4.62 5.54 0.53
N ALA A 281 -4.58 6.86 0.32
CA ALA A 281 -3.87 7.79 1.18
C ALA A 281 -4.39 7.73 2.63
N GLY A 282 -5.72 7.75 2.79
CA GLY A 282 -6.35 7.64 4.10
C GLY A 282 -6.04 6.31 4.80
N PHE A 283 -6.13 5.18 4.11
CA PHE A 283 -5.81 3.87 4.72
C PHE A 283 -4.34 3.72 5.08
N TRP A 284 -3.43 4.30 4.29
CA TRP A 284 -2.01 4.31 4.65
C TRP A 284 -1.75 5.14 5.89
N LEU A 285 -2.37 6.31 6.01
CA LEU A 285 -2.27 7.14 7.20
C LEU A 285 -2.82 6.44 8.44
N ILE A 286 -3.94 5.72 8.32
CA ILE A 286 -4.48 4.90 9.41
C ILE A 286 -3.48 3.81 9.81
N ARG A 287 -2.86 3.10 8.86
CA ARG A 287 -1.80 2.12 9.19
C ARG A 287 -0.62 2.76 9.90
N GLU A 288 -0.14 3.87 9.36
CA GLU A 288 1.07 4.50 9.88
C GLU A 288 0.85 5.08 11.27
N SER A 289 -0.30 5.73 11.52
CA SER A 289 -0.65 6.24 12.85
C SER A 289 -0.79 5.11 13.87
N SER A 290 -1.40 3.98 13.51
CA SER A 290 -1.55 2.84 14.43
C SER A 290 -0.21 2.17 14.76
N ARG A 291 0.75 2.12 13.82
CA ARG A 291 2.12 1.66 14.09
C ARG A 291 2.88 2.58 15.05
N ARG A 292 2.54 3.88 15.04
CA ARG A 292 3.20 4.92 15.85
C ARG A 292 2.50 5.23 17.15
N SER A 293 1.25 4.82 17.30
CA SER A 293 0.43 4.94 18.49
C SER A 293 0.98 4.07 19.64
N SER A 294 2.16 4.41 20.14
CA SER A 294 2.66 3.96 21.44
C SER A 294 2.09 4.84 22.57
N ARG A 295 1.20 5.79 22.25
CA ARG A 295 0.51 6.61 23.23
C ARG A 295 -0.49 5.73 23.97
N ILE A 296 -0.09 5.31 25.17
CA ILE A 296 -1.02 4.96 26.25
C ILE A 296 -1.66 6.27 26.75
N GLU A 297 -2.29 7.06 25.87
CA GLU A 297 -3.36 7.92 26.35
C GLU A 297 -4.52 6.97 26.59
N LYS A 298 -4.67 6.48 27.83
CA LYS A 298 -5.86 5.71 28.20
C LYS A 298 -7.05 6.50 27.67
N ALA A 299 -7.72 6.03 26.61
CA ALA A 299 -8.87 6.77 26.15
C ALA A 299 -9.86 6.78 27.32
N PRO A 300 -10.66 7.82 27.44
CA PRO A 300 -11.68 7.86 28.47
C PRO A 300 -12.47 6.55 28.41
N ASN A 301 -12.57 5.85 29.54
CA ASN A 301 -13.49 4.73 29.74
C ASN A 301 -14.94 5.27 29.82
N ASP A 302 -15.28 6.19 28.93
CA ASP A 302 -16.60 6.78 28.77
C ASP A 302 -17.23 6.11 27.54
N PRO A 303 -18.15 5.15 27.75
CA PRO A 303 -18.85 4.47 26.65
C PRO A 303 -19.55 5.45 25.71
N GLY A 304 -20.12 6.55 26.23
CA GLY A 304 -20.80 7.55 25.42
C GLY A 304 -19.86 8.35 24.52
N LEU A 305 -18.61 8.57 24.95
CA LEU A 305 -17.58 9.10 24.06
C LEU A 305 -17.21 8.09 22.97
N GLN A 306 -16.99 6.81 23.33
CA GLN A 306 -16.61 5.79 22.36
C GLN A 306 -17.73 5.52 21.33
N ALA A 307 -18.99 5.51 21.77
CA ALA A 307 -20.16 5.40 20.91
C ALA A 307 -20.20 6.54 19.88
N ARG A 308 -20.04 7.80 20.32
CA ARG A 308 -19.95 8.96 19.41
C ARG A 308 -18.81 8.85 18.41
N ARG A 309 -17.65 8.32 18.81
CA ARG A 309 -16.52 8.09 17.89
C ARG A 309 -16.89 7.08 16.81
N VAL A 310 -17.56 5.98 17.16
CA VAL A 310 -18.05 4.98 16.21
C VAL A 310 -19.09 5.58 15.29
N GLU A 311 -20.12 6.24 15.83
CA GLU A 311 -21.16 6.87 15.03
C GLU A 311 -20.59 7.85 14.01
N HIS A 312 -19.62 8.67 14.43
CA HIS A 312 -18.97 9.62 13.53
C HIS A 312 -18.16 8.92 12.44
N THR A 313 -17.36 7.92 12.81
CA THR A 313 -16.53 7.12 11.88
C THR A 313 -17.42 6.39 10.87
N VAL A 314 -18.44 5.70 11.35
CA VAL A 314 -19.43 4.98 10.53
C VAL A 314 -20.16 5.94 9.62
N GLY A 315 -20.70 7.04 10.16
CA GLY A 315 -21.44 8.04 9.39
C GLY A 315 -20.61 8.59 8.24
N TYR A 316 -19.30 8.72 8.44
CA TYR A 316 -18.36 9.09 7.39
C TYR A 316 -18.14 7.96 6.38
N VAL A 317 -17.81 6.75 6.84
CA VAL A 317 -17.61 5.57 5.99
C VAL A 317 -18.82 5.33 5.09
N LYS A 318 -20.04 5.51 5.61
CA LYS A 318 -21.29 5.42 4.86
C LYS A 318 -21.35 6.37 3.66
N ARG A 319 -20.74 7.55 3.75
CA ARG A 319 -20.76 8.59 2.71
C ARG A 319 -19.60 8.46 1.72
N THR A 320 -18.47 7.93 2.17
CA THR A 320 -17.20 8.04 1.43
C THR A 320 -16.69 6.72 0.89
N VAL A 321 -16.94 5.60 1.57
CA VAL A 321 -16.45 4.29 1.14
C VAL A 321 -17.53 3.62 0.27
N PRO A 322 -17.26 3.40 -1.04
CA PRO A 322 -18.18 2.64 -1.88
C PRO A 322 -18.42 1.27 -1.27
N LEU A 323 -19.67 0.82 -1.30
CA LEU A 323 -20.05 -0.53 -0.86
C LEU A 323 -19.61 -0.84 0.58
N TYR A 324 -19.68 0.16 1.47
CA TYR A 324 -19.27 0.02 2.86
C TYR A 324 -20.03 -1.09 3.62
N LYS A 325 -21.29 -1.37 3.25
CA LYS A 325 -22.08 -2.45 3.85
C LYS A 325 -21.51 -3.82 3.51
N GLU A 326 -20.87 -3.95 2.36
CA GLU A 326 -20.32 -5.22 1.90
C GLU A 326 -18.84 -5.35 2.26
N LEU A 327 -18.10 -4.24 2.19
CA LEU A 327 -16.66 -4.22 2.41
C LEU A 327 -16.28 -4.04 3.88
N VAL A 328 -16.99 -3.20 4.63
CA VAL A 328 -16.59 -2.83 6.01
C VAL A 328 -17.49 -3.50 7.03
N PHE A 329 -18.81 -3.47 6.82
CA PHE A 329 -19.81 -3.97 7.76
C PHE A 329 -20.73 -5.01 7.11
N PRO A 330 -20.19 -6.18 6.69
CA PRO A 330 -20.93 -7.18 5.91
C PRO A 330 -22.26 -7.55 6.57
N LEU A 331 -23.36 -7.15 5.93
CA LEU A 331 -24.73 -7.44 6.34
C LEU A 331 -25.51 -8.16 5.23
N PRO A 332 -26.54 -8.96 5.56
CA PRO A 332 -27.30 -9.74 4.58
C PRO A 332 -28.18 -8.91 3.65
N ALA A 333 -28.75 -7.78 4.12
CA ALA A 333 -29.78 -7.03 3.39
C ALA A 333 -29.37 -5.60 3.02
N LYS A 334 -29.70 -5.19 1.79
CA LYS A 334 -29.36 -3.87 1.22
C LYS A 334 -30.14 -2.71 1.84
N ASP A 335 -31.38 -2.94 2.27
CA ASP A 335 -32.32 -1.87 2.64
C ASP A 335 -32.41 -1.60 4.15
N GLU A 336 -31.61 -2.30 4.96
CA GLU A 336 -31.70 -2.17 6.41
C GLU A 336 -30.77 -1.07 6.96
N HIS A 337 -31.22 -0.42 8.03
CA HIS A 337 -30.43 0.53 8.77
C HIS A 337 -29.44 -0.20 9.67
N LEU A 338 -28.17 0.21 9.58
CA LEU A 338 -27.12 -0.25 10.48
C LEU A 338 -27.22 0.43 11.84
N VAL A 339 -27.43 -0.37 12.88
CA VAL A 339 -27.28 0.05 14.28
C VAL A 339 -25.96 -0.47 14.80
N PHE A 340 -25.26 0.39 15.54
CA PHE A 340 -24.02 0.05 16.22
C PHE A 340 -24.27 0.09 17.73
N ASP A 341 -23.78 -0.93 18.41
CA ASP A 341 -23.71 -0.98 19.87
C ASP A 341 -22.24 -1.01 20.28
N VAL A 342 -21.91 -0.26 21.33
CA VAL A 342 -20.56 -0.12 21.83
C VAL A 342 -20.58 -0.36 23.33
N ASN A 343 -19.95 -1.46 23.73
CA ASN A 343 -19.76 -1.78 25.14
C ASN A 343 -18.28 -1.67 25.51
N VAL A 344 -17.98 -0.96 26.60
CA VAL A 344 -16.64 -0.84 27.15
C VAL A 344 -16.53 -1.70 28.42
N ASN A 345 -15.79 -2.81 28.34
CA ASN A 345 -15.61 -3.75 29.44
C ASN A 345 -14.13 -4.04 29.68
N ARG A 346 -13.63 -3.85 30.92
CA ARG A 346 -12.26 -4.18 31.35
C ARG A 346 -11.15 -3.60 30.45
N GLY A 347 -11.34 -2.40 29.90
CA GLY A 347 -10.35 -1.79 28.99
C GLY A 347 -10.38 -2.34 27.57
N LEU A 348 -11.43 -3.09 27.22
CA LEU A 348 -11.74 -3.52 25.86
C LEU A 348 -13.03 -2.82 25.40
N ILE A 349 -13.08 -2.52 24.12
CA ILE A 349 -14.24 -1.99 23.41
C ILE A 349 -14.78 -3.12 22.56
N ASN A 350 -15.98 -3.57 22.88
CA ASN A 350 -16.75 -4.50 22.07
C ASN A 350 -17.68 -3.68 21.19
N ILE A 351 -17.60 -3.89 19.88
CA ILE A 351 -18.47 -3.24 18.92
C ILE A 351 -19.34 -4.32 18.30
N GLY A 352 -20.65 -4.17 18.46
CA GLY A 352 -21.65 -4.94 17.75
C GLY A 352 -22.24 -4.08 16.64
N TRP A 353 -22.58 -4.69 15.51
CA TRP A 353 -23.52 -4.07 14.57
C TRP A 353 -24.54 -5.09 14.11
N TYR A 354 -25.76 -4.61 13.94
CA TYR A 354 -26.89 -5.38 13.42
C TYR A 354 -27.74 -4.49 12.52
N SER A 355 -28.63 -5.13 11.78
CA SER A 355 -29.51 -4.48 10.84
C SER A 355 -30.94 -4.46 11.36
N THR A 356 -31.65 -3.37 11.10
CA THR A 356 -33.06 -3.21 11.46
C THR A 356 -33.82 -2.52 10.32
N PRO A 357 -35.07 -2.93 10.05
CA PRO A 357 -35.94 -2.22 9.10
C PRO A 357 -36.40 -0.85 9.62
N GLU A 358 -36.31 -0.60 10.93
CA GLU A 358 -36.75 0.66 11.53
C GLU A 358 -35.64 1.73 11.49
N THR A 359 -36.02 3.01 11.39
CA THR A 359 -35.02 4.10 11.44
C THR A 359 -34.45 4.15 12.86
N PRO A 360 -33.12 4.03 13.07
CA PRO A 360 -32.57 3.94 14.41
C PRO A 360 -32.77 5.23 15.19
N VAL A 361 -33.18 5.11 16.45
CA VAL A 361 -33.12 6.20 17.43
C VAL A 361 -31.76 6.15 18.13
N GLY A 362 -30.70 6.59 17.45
CA GLY A 362 -29.33 6.70 18.00
C GLY A 362 -28.61 5.37 18.29
N SER A 363 -27.33 5.43 18.68
CA SER A 363 -26.67 4.30 19.34
C SER A 363 -27.36 4.02 20.67
N GLN A 364 -27.77 2.77 20.89
CA GLN A 364 -28.22 2.33 22.20
C GLN A 364 -26.99 1.89 23.00
N GLN A 365 -26.89 2.35 24.24
CA GLN A 365 -25.90 1.86 25.17
C GLN A 365 -26.42 0.53 25.71
N GLY A 366 -25.95 -0.59 25.17
CA GLY A 366 -26.29 -1.91 25.71
C GLY A 366 -25.55 -2.18 27.01
N ASP A 367 -26.28 -2.38 28.12
CA ASP A 367 -25.68 -2.80 29.38
C ASP A 367 -25.12 -4.23 29.31
N ASN A 368 -25.51 -5.02 28.29
CA ASN A 368 -25.10 -6.41 28.15
C ASN A 368 -24.99 -6.85 26.66
N PRO A 369 -23.80 -7.22 26.17
CA PRO A 369 -23.61 -7.62 24.76
C PRO A 369 -24.29 -8.96 24.43
N GLU A 370 -24.62 -9.77 25.44
CA GLU A 370 -25.34 -11.03 25.27
C GLU A 370 -26.85 -10.85 24.97
N GLU A 371 -27.39 -9.63 25.13
CA GLU A 371 -28.81 -9.33 24.94
C GLU A 371 -29.14 -8.77 23.54
N LEU A 372 -28.12 -8.56 22.68
CA LEU A 372 -28.38 -8.20 21.29
C LEU A 372 -29.03 -9.39 20.55
N PRO A 373 -29.97 -9.12 19.61
CA PRO A 373 -30.63 -10.18 18.85
C PRO A 373 -29.61 -10.95 17.99
N LEU A 374 -29.14 -12.10 18.49
CA LEU A 374 -28.50 -13.14 17.68
C LEU A 374 -29.54 -13.65 16.66
N PRO A 375 -29.16 -13.91 15.39
CA PRO A 375 -27.81 -14.13 14.87
C PRO A 375 -27.20 -12.93 14.08
N LEU A 376 -27.77 -11.73 14.19
CA LEU A 376 -27.43 -10.60 13.31
C LEU A 376 -26.18 -9.81 13.73
N ALA A 377 -25.64 -10.06 14.94
CA ALA A 377 -24.53 -9.30 15.51
C ALA A 377 -23.16 -9.90 15.14
N ARG A 378 -22.30 -9.12 14.48
CA ARG A 378 -20.85 -9.36 14.43
C ARG A 378 -20.14 -8.54 15.50
N TRP A 379 -19.14 -9.15 16.13
CA TRP A 379 -18.37 -8.54 17.21
C TRP A 379 -16.93 -8.27 16.80
N GLY A 380 -16.45 -7.07 17.12
CA GLY A 380 -15.03 -6.72 17.14
C GLY A 380 -14.57 -6.35 18.55
N VAL A 381 -13.34 -6.68 18.91
CA VAL A 381 -12.70 -6.27 20.15
C VAL A 381 -11.55 -5.31 19.83
N ALA A 382 -11.52 -4.15 20.48
CA ALA A 382 -10.44 -3.19 20.36
C ALA A 382 -9.93 -2.75 21.76
N PRO A 383 -8.62 -2.45 21.92
CA PRO A 383 -8.11 -1.89 23.18
C PRO A 383 -8.65 -0.47 23.39
N THR A 384 -9.09 -0.13 24.61
CA THR A 384 -9.59 1.23 24.92
C THR A 384 -8.51 2.31 24.87
N ALA A 385 -7.22 1.95 24.82
CA ALA A 385 -6.14 2.92 25.00
C ALA A 385 -5.73 3.69 23.74
N GLU A 386 -6.29 3.41 22.57
CA GLU A 386 -5.77 3.96 21.30
C GLU A 386 -6.82 4.82 20.58
N LYS A 387 -6.51 6.09 20.30
CA LYS A 387 -7.45 6.97 19.57
C LYS A 387 -7.75 6.52 18.12
N THR A 388 -6.93 5.62 17.57
CA THR A 388 -6.99 5.13 16.18
C THR A 388 -7.95 3.96 15.98
N TRP A 389 -8.37 3.29 17.06
CA TRP A 389 -9.08 2.00 16.98
C TRP A 389 -10.32 2.00 16.06
N PRO A 390 -11.17 3.04 15.98
CA PRO A 390 -12.35 2.99 15.09
C PRO A 390 -11.94 2.89 13.62
N TRP A 391 -10.88 3.60 13.26
CA TRP A 391 -10.35 3.60 11.91
C TRP A 391 -9.57 2.32 11.59
N ASP A 392 -8.87 1.74 12.58
CA ASP A 392 -8.28 0.40 12.45
C ASP A 392 -9.34 -0.65 12.16
N HIS A 393 -10.50 -0.57 12.84
CA HIS A 393 -11.61 -1.47 12.58
C HIS A 393 -12.14 -1.32 11.15
N VAL A 394 -12.32 -0.09 10.67
CA VAL A 394 -12.72 0.19 9.28
C VAL A 394 -11.71 -0.37 8.28
N ARG A 395 -10.41 -0.13 8.50
CA ARG A 395 -9.33 -0.64 7.65
C ARG A 395 -9.33 -2.17 7.60
N ASN A 396 -9.42 -2.82 8.75
CA ASN A 396 -9.40 -4.28 8.85
C ASN A 396 -10.67 -4.91 8.25
N GLY A 397 -11.83 -4.27 8.47
CA GLY A 397 -13.09 -4.63 7.84
C GLY A 397 -12.96 -4.57 6.32
N PHE A 398 -12.58 -3.41 5.77
CA PHE A 398 -12.37 -3.19 4.35
C PHE A 398 -11.45 -4.27 3.74
N ASN A 399 -10.28 -4.48 4.35
CA ASN A 399 -9.32 -5.47 3.89
C ASN A 399 -9.89 -6.91 3.82
N SER A 400 -10.70 -7.28 4.81
CA SER A 400 -11.34 -8.59 4.87
C SER A 400 -12.47 -8.71 3.86
N GLY A 401 -13.30 -7.67 3.72
CA GLY A 401 -14.42 -7.64 2.79
C GLY A 401 -14.00 -7.63 1.33
N VAL A 402 -12.86 -6.99 1.00
CA VAL A 402 -12.31 -6.99 -0.35
C VAL A 402 -11.96 -8.41 -0.82
N ASP A 403 -11.29 -9.21 0.00
CA ASP A 403 -10.98 -10.60 -0.35
C ASP A 403 -12.24 -11.41 -0.61
N VAL A 404 -13.21 -11.30 0.29
CA VAL A 404 -14.50 -11.96 0.14
C VAL A 404 -15.14 -11.55 -1.19
N ARG A 405 -15.07 -10.27 -1.55
CA ARG A 405 -15.64 -9.74 -2.78
C ARG A 405 -14.98 -10.24 -4.05
N PHE A 406 -13.65 -10.30 -4.08
CA PHE A 406 -12.90 -10.89 -5.19
C PHE A 406 -13.38 -12.30 -5.54
N TRP A 407 -13.69 -13.10 -4.52
CA TRP A 407 -14.07 -14.49 -4.69
C TRP A 407 -15.58 -14.73 -4.86
N GLN A 408 -16.42 -13.90 -4.24
CA GLN A 408 -17.86 -14.16 -4.09
C GLN A 408 -18.78 -13.21 -4.86
N HIS A 409 -18.28 -12.16 -5.51
CA HIS A 409 -19.16 -11.20 -6.16
C HIS A 409 -18.83 -11.00 -7.65
N LEU A 410 -19.89 -10.83 -8.43
CA LEU A 410 -19.90 -10.63 -9.88
C LEU A 410 -19.56 -9.18 -10.27
N ASP A 411 -19.73 -8.24 -9.35
CA ASP A 411 -19.83 -6.80 -9.63
C ASP A 411 -18.51 -6.02 -9.50
N LEU A 412 -17.36 -6.70 -9.56
CA LEU A 412 -16.07 -6.03 -9.54
C LEU A 412 -15.73 -5.35 -10.86
N GLY A 413 -16.26 -5.84 -11.98
CA GLY A 413 -16.09 -5.23 -13.30
C GLY A 413 -17.35 -4.54 -13.80
N TYR A 414 -17.34 -4.10 -15.06
CA TYR A 414 -18.56 -3.60 -15.69
C TYR A 414 -19.62 -4.71 -15.82
N PRO A 415 -20.92 -4.36 -15.84
CA PRO A 415 -21.98 -5.32 -16.14
C PRO A 415 -21.71 -6.05 -17.47
N GLY A 416 -21.70 -7.38 -17.44
CA GLY A 416 -21.34 -8.22 -18.59
C GLY A 416 -19.84 -8.30 -18.91
N GLY A 417 -18.98 -7.68 -18.10
CA GLY A 417 -17.53 -7.66 -18.26
C GLY A 417 -16.87 -9.02 -18.05
N LEU A 418 -15.53 -9.05 -18.14
CA LEU A 418 -14.77 -10.29 -18.07
C LEU A 418 -14.92 -10.99 -16.72
N TRP A 419 -15.00 -10.22 -15.63
CA TRP A 419 -15.16 -10.73 -14.27
C TRP A 419 -16.43 -11.57 -14.13
N GLU A 420 -17.57 -11.03 -14.58
CA GLU A 420 -18.85 -11.73 -14.59
C GLU A 420 -18.80 -12.96 -15.48
N ARG A 421 -18.19 -12.85 -16.68
CA ARG A 421 -18.08 -13.97 -17.63
C ARG A 421 -17.30 -15.14 -17.03
N GLU A 422 -16.13 -14.88 -16.46
CA GLU A 422 -15.29 -15.93 -15.85
C GLU A 422 -15.96 -16.54 -14.61
N ARG A 423 -16.64 -15.72 -13.79
CA ARG A 423 -17.40 -16.20 -12.64
C ARG A 423 -18.60 -17.05 -13.07
N ARG A 424 -19.43 -16.61 -14.01
CA ARG A 424 -20.57 -17.38 -14.54
C ARG A 424 -20.11 -18.70 -15.14
N PHE A 425 -19.02 -18.68 -15.92
CA PHE A 425 -18.40 -19.90 -16.45
C PHE A 425 -18.02 -20.85 -15.31
N SER A 426 -17.34 -20.32 -14.29
CA SER A 426 -16.91 -21.12 -13.15
C SER A 426 -18.07 -21.71 -12.34
N LEU A 427 -19.16 -20.96 -12.16
CA LEU A 427 -20.35 -21.43 -11.47
C LEU A 427 -21.08 -22.50 -12.29
N ALA A 428 -21.25 -22.28 -13.59
CA ALA A 428 -21.84 -23.26 -14.51
C ALA A 428 -21.07 -24.58 -14.50
N ALA A 429 -19.73 -24.53 -14.52
CA ALA A 429 -18.89 -25.72 -14.47
C ALA A 429 -19.09 -26.50 -13.15
N GLN A 430 -19.08 -25.79 -12.01
CA GLN A 430 -19.25 -26.40 -10.70
C GLN A 430 -20.65 -26.99 -10.48
N LEU A 431 -21.69 -26.39 -11.08
CA LEU A 431 -23.06 -26.91 -11.00
C LEU A 431 -23.27 -28.18 -11.81
N LEU A 432 -22.66 -28.24 -12.99
CA LEU A 432 -22.76 -29.40 -13.88
C LEU A 432 -21.91 -30.57 -13.41
N ASP A 433 -20.77 -30.29 -12.79
CA ASP A 433 -19.92 -31.31 -12.21
C ASP A 433 -19.30 -30.84 -10.88
N PRO A 434 -19.99 -31.05 -9.74
CA PRO A 434 -19.50 -30.65 -8.42
C PRO A 434 -18.26 -31.44 -7.95
N ARG A 435 -17.93 -32.55 -8.63
CA ARG A 435 -16.85 -33.47 -8.26
C ARG A 435 -15.60 -33.28 -9.12
N ARG A 436 -15.71 -32.65 -10.29
CA ARG A 436 -14.56 -32.41 -11.16
C ARG A 436 -13.65 -31.32 -10.63
N GLY A 437 -12.34 -31.53 -10.82
CA GLY A 437 -11.31 -30.50 -10.83
C GLY A 437 -11.53 -29.52 -11.99
N PRO A 438 -10.50 -28.91 -12.60
CA PRO A 438 -10.68 -27.81 -13.52
C PRO A 438 -11.62 -28.06 -14.68
N GLN A 439 -12.09 -26.92 -15.14
CA GLN A 439 -13.33 -26.76 -15.84
C GLN A 439 -13.15 -27.12 -17.31
N PRO A 440 -14.20 -27.65 -17.98
CA PRO A 440 -14.16 -27.96 -19.41
C PRO A 440 -13.85 -26.71 -20.23
N TYR A 441 -13.55 -26.85 -21.53
CA TYR A 441 -13.33 -25.67 -22.39
C TYR A 441 -14.64 -24.94 -22.64
N ARG A 442 -15.67 -25.76 -22.83
CA ARG A 442 -16.99 -25.38 -23.29
C ARG A 442 -18.01 -26.05 -22.40
N ILE A 443 -19.02 -25.28 -22.05
CA ILE A 443 -20.17 -25.77 -21.32
C ILE A 443 -21.36 -25.68 -22.27
N GLY A 444 -22.01 -26.82 -22.52
CA GLY A 444 -23.26 -26.84 -23.26
C GLY A 444 -24.33 -26.08 -22.46
N LEU A 445 -24.84 -24.99 -23.01
CA LEU A 445 -25.78 -24.13 -22.31
C LEU A 445 -27.10 -24.86 -22.02
N GLU A 446 -27.50 -25.79 -22.89
CA GLU A 446 -28.70 -26.58 -22.69
C GLU A 446 -28.59 -27.51 -21.48
N SER A 447 -27.44 -28.17 -21.30
CA SER A 447 -27.18 -28.98 -20.10
C SER A 447 -27.24 -28.12 -18.83
N LEU A 448 -26.68 -26.90 -18.88
CA LEU A 448 -26.76 -25.96 -17.77
C LEU A 448 -28.22 -25.55 -17.48
N ARG A 449 -29.01 -25.23 -18.51
CA ARG A 449 -30.43 -24.87 -18.36
C ARG A 449 -31.24 -26.01 -17.74
N THR A 450 -31.09 -27.23 -18.27
CA THR A 450 -31.75 -28.43 -17.70
C THR A 450 -31.39 -28.57 -16.23
N ARG A 451 -30.10 -28.45 -15.88
CA ARG A 451 -29.65 -28.58 -14.49
C ARG A 451 -30.20 -27.47 -13.59
N LEU A 452 -30.28 -26.25 -14.07
CA LEU A 452 -30.86 -25.13 -13.33
C LEU A 452 -32.36 -25.33 -13.13
N ASP A 453 -33.09 -25.76 -14.15
CA ASP A 453 -34.53 -26.01 -14.04
C ASP A 453 -34.83 -27.19 -13.09
N GLU A 454 -34.00 -28.23 -13.04
CA GLU A 454 -34.07 -29.28 -12.01
C GLU A 454 -33.92 -28.71 -10.59
N ILE A 455 -32.95 -27.82 -10.37
CA ILE A 455 -32.73 -27.19 -9.06
C ILE A 455 -33.93 -26.31 -8.68
N LEU A 456 -34.47 -25.56 -9.64
CA LEU A 456 -35.60 -24.66 -9.46
C LEU A 456 -36.93 -25.38 -9.19
N GLN A 457 -37.03 -26.69 -9.42
CA GLN A 457 -38.17 -27.50 -8.96
C GLN A 457 -38.21 -27.63 -7.43
N HIS A 458 -37.08 -27.41 -6.76
CA HIS A 458 -36.92 -27.64 -5.33
C HIS A 458 -36.65 -26.35 -4.54
N VAL A 459 -36.44 -25.22 -5.23
CA VAL A 459 -36.01 -23.96 -4.62
C VAL A 459 -36.81 -22.81 -5.20
N ASP A 460 -37.39 -21.99 -4.32
CA ASP A 460 -37.97 -20.72 -4.74
C ASP A 460 -36.85 -19.70 -4.97
N LEU A 461 -36.70 -19.28 -6.23
CA LEU A 461 -35.63 -18.42 -6.68
C LEU A 461 -35.68 -17.02 -6.06
N GLU A 462 -36.88 -16.49 -5.79
CA GLU A 462 -37.06 -15.14 -5.29
C GLU A 462 -36.71 -15.03 -3.80
N SER A 463 -37.04 -16.06 -3.01
CA SER A 463 -36.72 -16.11 -1.57
C SER A 463 -35.34 -16.71 -1.25
N LEU A 464 -34.58 -17.16 -2.27
CA LEU A 464 -33.27 -17.76 -2.07
C LEU A 464 -32.24 -16.73 -1.57
N GLU A 465 -31.74 -16.90 -0.35
CA GLU A 465 -30.65 -16.08 0.21
C GLU A 465 -29.26 -16.62 -0.14
N SER A 466 -29.11 -17.95 -0.12
CA SER A 466 -27.86 -18.64 -0.48
C SER A 466 -28.16 -20.02 -1.05
N PHE A 467 -27.28 -20.51 -1.93
CA PHE A 467 -27.37 -21.84 -2.53
C PHE A 467 -26.10 -22.62 -2.23
N GLU A 468 -26.27 -23.85 -1.74
CA GLU A 468 -25.18 -24.77 -1.44
C GLU A 468 -25.39 -26.11 -2.13
N SER A 469 -24.37 -26.59 -2.85
CA SER A 469 -24.39 -27.90 -3.49
C SER A 469 -22.98 -28.52 -3.48
N GLY A 470 -22.77 -29.50 -2.61
CA GLY A 470 -21.44 -30.08 -2.40
C GLY A 470 -20.45 -29.04 -1.87
N ARG A 471 -19.42 -28.70 -2.66
CA ARG A 471 -18.44 -27.65 -2.32
C ARG A 471 -18.83 -26.26 -2.85
N LEU A 472 -19.84 -26.19 -3.71
CA LEU A 472 -20.33 -24.93 -4.25
C LEU A 472 -21.14 -24.21 -3.17
N LYS A 473 -20.73 -22.99 -2.85
CA LYS A 473 -21.49 -22.05 -2.01
C LYS A 473 -21.54 -20.71 -2.73
N VAL A 474 -22.76 -20.26 -3.05
CA VAL A 474 -23.02 -19.00 -3.75
C VAL A 474 -24.15 -18.23 -3.09
N SER A 475 -24.12 -16.90 -3.24
CA SER A 475 -25.25 -16.08 -2.82
C SER A 475 -26.47 -16.33 -3.71
N GLY A 476 -27.68 -16.14 -3.18
CA GLY A 476 -28.90 -16.23 -3.95
C GLY A 476 -28.96 -15.22 -5.10
N ALA A 477 -28.34 -14.04 -4.92
CA ALA A 477 -28.18 -13.04 -5.98
C ALA A 477 -27.32 -13.55 -7.15
N GLU A 478 -26.18 -14.20 -6.88
CA GLU A 478 -25.35 -14.82 -7.93
C GLU A 478 -26.08 -15.98 -8.61
N PHE A 479 -26.80 -16.81 -7.85
CA PHE A 479 -27.56 -17.91 -8.42
C PHE A 479 -28.68 -17.39 -9.35
N ARG A 480 -29.41 -16.35 -8.92
CA ARG A 480 -30.39 -15.62 -9.73
C ARG A 480 -29.77 -15.05 -11.00
N ASP A 481 -28.61 -14.40 -10.88
CA ASP A 481 -27.90 -13.87 -12.04
C ASP A 481 -27.57 -14.99 -13.04
N LEU A 482 -27.01 -16.10 -12.57
CA LEU A 482 -26.67 -17.24 -13.42
C LEU A 482 -27.90 -17.82 -14.14
N VAL A 483 -29.03 -18.00 -13.45
CA VAL A 483 -30.29 -18.46 -14.03
C VAL A 483 -30.79 -17.50 -15.11
N ASN A 484 -30.86 -16.21 -14.78
CA ASN A 484 -31.35 -15.18 -15.69
C ASN A 484 -30.47 -15.05 -16.93
N TRP A 485 -29.14 -15.09 -16.73
CA TRP A 485 -28.17 -15.06 -17.80
C TRP A 485 -28.28 -16.31 -18.68
N ALA A 486 -28.32 -17.52 -18.10
CA ALA A 486 -28.38 -18.76 -18.86
C ALA A 486 -29.64 -18.84 -19.74
N ARG A 487 -30.78 -18.36 -19.23
CA ARG A 487 -32.04 -18.28 -19.99
C ARG A 487 -31.99 -17.28 -21.16
N LYS A 488 -31.27 -16.17 -21.00
CA LYS A 488 -31.16 -15.10 -22.01
C LYS A 488 -29.99 -15.27 -22.98
N CYS A 489 -28.98 -16.08 -22.62
CA CYS A 489 -27.78 -16.23 -23.42
C CYS A 489 -28.12 -16.87 -24.78
N PRO A 490 -27.78 -16.22 -25.91
CA PRO A 490 -28.15 -16.70 -27.24
C PRO A 490 -27.22 -17.81 -27.76
N HIS A 491 -26.08 -18.04 -27.11
CA HIS A 491 -25.07 -18.99 -27.54
C HIS A 491 -25.39 -20.41 -27.09
N ALA A 492 -25.16 -21.41 -27.95
CA ALA A 492 -25.36 -22.82 -27.59
C ALA A 492 -24.32 -23.34 -26.59
N GLU A 493 -23.14 -22.72 -26.58
CA GLU A 493 -22.02 -23.07 -25.72
C GLU A 493 -21.46 -21.83 -25.03
N ILE A 494 -20.96 -22.01 -23.82
CA ILE A 494 -20.23 -20.99 -23.07
C ILE A 494 -18.75 -21.37 -23.15
N GLU A 495 -17.91 -20.47 -23.63
CA GLU A 495 -16.46 -20.69 -23.73
C GLU A 495 -15.73 -20.13 -22.51
N ARG A 496 -14.72 -20.89 -22.05
CA ARG A 496 -13.74 -20.40 -21.09
C ARG A 496 -12.87 -19.32 -21.74
N LEU A 497 -12.51 -18.29 -20.97
CA LEU A 497 -11.64 -17.21 -21.47
C LEU A 497 -10.25 -17.72 -21.88
N VAL A 498 -9.72 -18.69 -21.15
CA VAL A 498 -8.39 -19.27 -21.40
C VAL A 498 -8.52 -20.66 -22.04
N PRO A 499 -7.47 -21.16 -22.74
CA PRO A 499 -7.43 -22.51 -23.29
C PRO A 499 -7.78 -23.60 -22.27
N SER A 500 -8.22 -24.75 -22.78
CA SER A 500 -8.62 -25.87 -21.94
C SER A 500 -7.46 -26.79 -21.55
N PRO A 501 -7.47 -27.34 -20.32
CA PRO A 501 -6.53 -28.39 -19.96
C PRO A 501 -6.80 -29.63 -20.82
N MET A 502 -5.76 -30.36 -21.20
CA MET A 502 -5.84 -31.62 -21.96
C MET A 502 -5.77 -32.86 -21.08
N ALA A 503 -5.27 -32.76 -19.83
CA ALA A 503 -5.17 -33.86 -18.87
C ALA A 503 -6.22 -33.78 -17.75
N ASP A 504 -6.50 -34.90 -17.08
CA ASP A 504 -7.35 -34.92 -15.88
C ASP A 504 -6.63 -34.22 -14.72
N PRO A 505 -7.15 -33.10 -14.26
CA PRO A 505 -6.48 -32.30 -13.26
C PRO A 505 -6.61 -32.78 -11.83
N ASN A 506 -7.42 -33.80 -11.56
CA ASN A 506 -7.37 -34.47 -10.26
C ASN A 506 -6.09 -35.30 -10.09
N THR A 507 -5.26 -35.41 -11.14
CA THR A 507 -4.02 -36.17 -11.13
C THR A 507 -2.77 -35.30 -10.96
N VAL A 508 -2.87 -33.97 -11.06
CA VAL A 508 -1.70 -33.07 -11.14
C VAL A 508 -2.00 -31.63 -10.69
N ASP A 509 -1.01 -31.00 -10.07
CA ASP A 509 -1.14 -29.69 -9.40
C ASP A 509 -0.66 -28.49 -10.25
N THR A 510 0.08 -28.72 -11.35
CA THR A 510 0.73 -27.65 -12.14
C THR A 510 0.13 -27.49 -13.54
N ALA A 511 0.38 -26.32 -14.17
CA ALA A 511 -0.03 -26.07 -15.55
C ALA A 511 0.60 -27.02 -16.56
N GLU A 512 1.87 -27.33 -16.35
CA GLU A 512 2.69 -28.04 -17.32
C GLU A 512 2.23 -29.49 -17.45
N ASP A 513 1.65 -30.01 -16.38
CA ASP A 513 1.01 -31.32 -16.40
C ASP A 513 -0.37 -31.31 -17.07
N LEU A 514 -1.06 -30.16 -17.04
CA LEU A 514 -2.41 -30.00 -17.59
C LEU A 514 -2.43 -29.63 -19.07
N TYR A 515 -1.39 -28.96 -19.55
CA TYR A 515 -1.33 -28.41 -20.90
C TYR A 515 -0.03 -28.84 -21.60
N PRO A 516 -0.08 -29.28 -22.86
CA PRO A 516 1.13 -29.40 -23.66
C PRO A 516 1.82 -28.04 -23.75
N ARG A 517 3.14 -28.03 -23.88
CA ARG A 517 4.00 -26.84 -23.79
C ARG A 517 3.46 -25.60 -24.54
N GLN A 518 3.00 -25.80 -25.77
CA GLN A 518 2.43 -24.71 -26.61
C GLN A 518 1.13 -24.11 -26.04
N LEU A 519 0.32 -24.91 -25.36
CA LEU A 519 -0.90 -24.44 -24.71
C LEU A 519 -0.63 -23.78 -23.36
N VAL A 520 0.47 -24.09 -22.66
CA VAL A 520 0.89 -23.36 -21.45
C VAL A 520 1.17 -21.90 -21.79
N ASP A 521 1.93 -21.64 -22.86
CA ASP A 521 2.26 -20.27 -23.30
C ASP A 521 1.01 -19.50 -23.71
N LYS A 522 0.11 -20.14 -24.48
CA LYS A 522 -1.18 -19.54 -24.85
C LYS A 522 -2.06 -19.28 -23.61
N TYR A 523 -2.08 -20.19 -22.66
CA TYR A 523 -2.81 -20.02 -21.41
C TYR A 523 -2.28 -18.83 -20.61
N LEU A 524 -0.96 -18.75 -20.45
CA LEU A 524 -0.27 -17.64 -19.80
C LEU A 524 -0.64 -16.30 -20.41
N LEU A 525 -0.53 -16.24 -21.73
CA LEU A 525 -0.78 -15.07 -22.54
C LEU A 525 -2.23 -14.59 -22.38
N GLU A 526 -3.22 -15.47 -22.56
CA GLU A 526 -4.64 -15.09 -22.41
C GLU A 526 -4.99 -14.76 -20.95
N ALA A 527 -4.51 -15.54 -19.98
CA ALA A 527 -4.81 -15.30 -18.57
C ALA A 527 -4.30 -13.93 -18.09
N HIS A 528 -3.07 -13.54 -18.48
CA HIS A 528 -2.54 -12.22 -18.16
C HIS A 528 -3.21 -11.11 -18.96
N GLY A 529 -3.51 -11.33 -20.24
CA GLY A 529 -4.22 -10.35 -21.07
C GLY A 529 -5.58 -9.99 -20.47
N PHE A 530 -6.40 -11.00 -20.15
CA PHE A 530 -7.69 -10.80 -19.51
C PHE A 530 -7.56 -10.32 -18.06
N GLY A 531 -6.54 -10.76 -17.33
CA GLY A 531 -6.22 -10.25 -16.00
C GLY A 531 -5.96 -8.73 -16.00
N SER A 532 -5.22 -8.21 -16.98
CA SER A 532 -4.97 -6.77 -17.15
C SER A 532 -6.24 -5.99 -17.39
N GLU A 533 -7.14 -6.51 -18.21
CA GLU A 533 -8.42 -5.88 -18.46
C GLU A 533 -9.35 -5.93 -17.25
N MET A 534 -9.40 -7.06 -16.54
CA MET A 534 -10.14 -7.18 -15.29
C MET A 534 -9.61 -6.23 -14.20
N TYR A 535 -8.29 -6.06 -14.13
CA TYR A 535 -7.65 -5.12 -13.22
C TYR A 535 -8.11 -3.69 -13.51
N ASP A 536 -8.08 -3.26 -14.77
CA ASP A 536 -8.53 -1.91 -15.13
C ASP A 536 -10.03 -1.72 -14.88
N GLN A 537 -10.87 -2.70 -15.22
CA GLN A 537 -12.32 -2.64 -14.97
C GLN A 537 -12.63 -2.43 -13.47
N ALA A 538 -11.94 -3.14 -12.59
CA ALA A 538 -12.13 -3.00 -11.16
C ALA A 538 -11.48 -1.73 -10.59
N SER A 539 -10.37 -1.29 -11.17
CA SER A 539 -9.71 -0.02 -10.85
C SER A 539 -10.61 1.17 -11.17
N ASP A 540 -11.22 1.18 -12.35
CA ASP A 540 -12.13 2.25 -12.81
C ASP A 540 -13.49 2.20 -12.10
N GLY A 541 -13.89 1.02 -11.64
CA GLY A 541 -15.12 0.80 -10.88
C GLY A 541 -14.91 1.01 -9.38
N LEU A 542 -14.88 -0.11 -8.64
CA LEU A 542 -14.88 -0.15 -7.19
C LEU A 542 -13.70 0.59 -6.55
N PHE A 543 -12.53 0.56 -7.19
CA PHE A 543 -11.30 1.10 -6.62
C PHE A 543 -10.94 2.49 -7.16
N SER A 544 -11.84 3.16 -7.90
CA SER A 544 -11.59 4.48 -8.49
C SER A 544 -11.27 5.57 -7.46
N SER A 545 -11.69 5.37 -6.22
CA SER A 545 -11.37 6.26 -5.09
C SER A 545 -9.96 6.06 -4.50
N PHE A 546 -9.19 5.06 -4.95
CA PHE A 546 -7.81 4.82 -4.53
C PHE A 546 -6.79 5.45 -5.50
N LYS A 547 -6.84 6.76 -5.72
CA LYS A 547 -6.03 7.41 -6.77
C LYS A 547 -4.52 7.25 -6.54
N TRP A 548 -4.08 7.29 -5.29
CA TRP A 548 -2.73 7.03 -4.84
C TRP A 548 -2.47 5.52 -4.89
N ARG A 549 -1.36 5.15 -5.52
CA ARG A 549 -0.94 3.79 -5.91
C ARG A 549 -1.65 3.11 -7.09
N TRP A 550 -2.91 3.41 -7.43
CA TRP A 550 -3.57 2.76 -8.60
C TRP A 550 -3.35 3.47 -9.93
N GLN A 551 -3.05 4.77 -9.92
CA GLN A 551 -2.84 5.49 -11.16
C GLN A 551 -1.42 5.24 -11.67
N GLU A 552 -1.31 4.38 -12.69
CA GLU A 552 -0.34 4.65 -13.76
C GLU A 552 -0.60 6.08 -14.25
N PRO A 553 0.44 6.87 -14.58
CA PRO A 553 0.27 8.22 -15.09
C PRO A 553 -0.78 8.22 -16.19
N ASP A 554 -1.76 9.10 -16.03
CA ASP A 554 -2.75 9.41 -17.06
C ASP A 554 -3.79 8.32 -17.38
N GLY A 555 -4.01 7.35 -16.49
CA GLY A 555 -5.06 6.33 -16.68
C GLY A 555 -4.74 5.37 -17.82
N ALA A 556 -3.46 5.13 -18.06
CA ALA A 556 -3.01 4.16 -19.03
C ALA A 556 -3.55 2.76 -18.69
N LEU A 557 -4.03 2.06 -19.73
CA LEU A 557 -4.47 0.68 -19.59
C LEU A 557 -3.28 -0.19 -19.19
N ARG A 558 -3.49 -1.14 -18.28
CA ARG A 558 -2.44 -2.06 -17.87
C ARG A 558 -2.11 -3.05 -18.99
N GLY A 559 -0.81 -3.24 -19.22
CA GLY A 559 -0.22 -4.26 -20.08
C GLY A 559 0.72 -5.17 -19.30
N VAL A 560 1.01 -6.35 -19.84
CA VAL A 560 2.02 -7.28 -19.30
C VAL A 560 2.92 -7.74 -20.42
N ILE A 561 4.23 -7.69 -20.19
CA ILE A 561 5.21 -8.35 -21.05
C ILE A 561 6.01 -9.36 -20.22
N GLY A 562 6.28 -10.53 -20.77
CA GLY A 562 6.96 -11.58 -20.04
C GLY A 562 7.76 -12.55 -20.91
N VAL A 563 8.77 -13.16 -20.29
CA VAL A 563 9.54 -14.25 -20.85
C VAL A 563 9.34 -15.48 -19.97
N SER A 564 9.15 -16.63 -20.59
CA SER A 564 9.02 -17.92 -19.90
C SER A 564 10.19 -18.83 -20.29
N GLU A 565 10.92 -19.30 -19.29
CA GLU A 565 12.18 -20.03 -19.43
C GLU A 565 12.13 -21.38 -18.73
N ASP A 566 12.84 -22.36 -19.26
CA ASP A 566 13.02 -23.64 -18.59
C ASP A 566 13.99 -23.46 -17.42
N SER A 567 13.58 -23.76 -16.18
CA SER A 567 14.45 -23.61 -15.02
C SER A 567 15.36 -24.82 -14.85
N PRO A 568 16.70 -24.66 -14.89
CA PRO A 568 17.61 -25.76 -14.61
C PRO A 568 17.68 -26.12 -13.11
N MET A 569 17.14 -25.27 -12.22
CA MET A 569 17.28 -25.46 -10.76
C MET A 569 16.36 -26.53 -10.16
N TYR A 570 15.22 -26.82 -10.80
CA TYR A 570 14.25 -27.78 -10.26
C TYR A 570 14.49 -29.17 -10.87
N ARG A 571 14.92 -30.12 -10.02
CA ARG A 571 15.33 -31.49 -10.39
C ARG A 571 14.23 -32.34 -11.06
N THR A 572 12.99 -31.86 -11.09
CA THR A 572 11.84 -32.51 -11.75
C THR A 572 11.76 -32.22 -13.25
N GLY A 573 12.55 -31.27 -13.77
CA GLY A 573 12.73 -31.07 -15.22
C GLY A 573 11.52 -30.49 -15.97
N LEU A 574 10.52 -29.96 -15.26
CA LEU A 574 9.31 -29.40 -15.86
C LEU A 574 9.03 -27.95 -15.51
N ASP A 575 9.50 -27.45 -14.35
CA ASP A 575 9.11 -26.13 -13.85
C ASP A 575 9.66 -24.98 -14.71
N ARG A 576 8.78 -24.23 -15.36
CA ARG A 576 9.13 -22.97 -16.04
C ARG A 576 9.10 -21.81 -15.09
N ILE A 577 10.13 -20.97 -15.19
CA ILE A 577 10.14 -19.66 -14.54
C ILE A 577 9.54 -18.68 -15.54
N VAL A 578 8.47 -18.01 -15.12
CA VAL A 578 7.87 -16.91 -15.89
C VAL A 578 8.33 -15.61 -15.26
N THR A 579 9.19 -14.87 -15.96
CA THR A 579 9.53 -13.49 -15.62
C THR A 579 8.56 -12.57 -16.34
N LYS A 580 7.84 -11.73 -15.61
CA LYS A 580 6.87 -10.80 -16.18
C LYS A 580 6.99 -9.41 -15.56
N ILE A 581 6.63 -8.40 -16.36
CA ILE A 581 6.66 -6.99 -16.01
C ILE A 581 5.31 -6.39 -16.42
N ALA A 582 4.63 -5.76 -15.45
CA ALA A 582 3.46 -4.95 -15.73
C ALA A 582 3.90 -3.54 -16.16
N VAL A 583 3.36 -3.06 -17.28
CA VAL A 583 3.70 -1.77 -17.91
C VAL A 583 2.45 -1.14 -18.52
N PRO A 584 2.42 0.18 -18.76
CA PRO A 584 1.39 0.79 -19.57
C PRO A 584 1.27 0.11 -20.95
N ALA A 585 0.05 -0.25 -21.36
CA ALA A 585 -0.20 -1.10 -22.52
C ALA A 585 0.32 -0.50 -23.84
N HIS A 586 0.37 0.83 -23.96
CA HIS A 586 0.92 1.50 -25.14
C HIS A 586 2.46 1.36 -25.26
N LEU A 587 3.16 1.02 -24.17
CA LEU A 587 4.61 0.79 -24.18
C LEU A 587 4.99 -0.63 -24.61
N LEU A 588 4.03 -1.54 -24.76
CA LEU A 588 4.33 -2.93 -25.10
C LEU A 588 5.06 -3.07 -26.45
N ASP A 589 4.71 -2.24 -27.46
CA ASP A 589 5.40 -2.23 -28.76
C ASP A 589 6.81 -1.67 -28.64
N ASP A 590 7.01 -0.61 -27.87
CA ASP A 590 8.34 -0.04 -27.66
C ASP A 590 9.27 -1.03 -26.95
N ILE A 591 8.78 -1.74 -25.94
CA ILE A 591 9.58 -2.72 -25.20
C ILE A 591 9.89 -3.94 -26.07
N GLU A 592 8.92 -4.42 -26.86
CA GLU A 592 9.17 -5.51 -27.83
C GLU A 592 10.24 -5.10 -28.87
N ASN A 593 10.19 -3.87 -29.36
CA ASN A 593 11.19 -3.33 -30.29
C ASN A 593 12.56 -3.21 -29.65
N GLU A 594 12.64 -2.70 -28.41
CA GLU A 594 13.88 -2.57 -27.64
C GLU A 594 14.49 -3.94 -27.32
N TYR A 595 13.65 -4.93 -26.99
CA TYR A 595 14.08 -6.31 -26.77
C TYR A 595 14.64 -6.96 -28.04
N GLY A 596 14.22 -6.49 -29.23
CA GLY A 596 14.77 -6.92 -30.52
C GLY A 596 14.29 -8.28 -31.01
N ALA A 597 13.19 -8.80 -30.47
CA ALA A 597 12.65 -10.10 -30.88
C ALA A 597 11.12 -10.18 -30.69
N PRO A 598 10.40 -10.92 -31.55
CA PRO A 598 8.93 -10.93 -31.52
C PRO A 598 8.38 -11.66 -30.29
N PHE A 599 7.21 -11.20 -29.82
CA PHE A 599 6.40 -11.81 -28.76
C PHE A 599 5.04 -12.28 -29.29
N ASP A 600 4.53 -13.37 -28.73
CA ASP A 600 3.14 -13.77 -28.92
C ASP A 600 2.23 -12.78 -28.19
N ARG A 601 1.04 -12.49 -28.76
CA ARG A 601 0.10 -11.47 -28.27
C ARG A 601 -1.21 -12.11 -27.82
N SER A 602 -1.74 -11.67 -26.67
CA SER A 602 -3.06 -12.11 -26.21
C SER A 602 -4.15 -11.64 -27.16
N SER A 603 -5.30 -12.31 -27.13
CA SER A 603 -6.44 -11.97 -27.97
C SER A 603 -6.92 -10.51 -27.80
N ASN A 604 -6.75 -9.94 -26.60
CA ASN A 604 -7.06 -8.53 -26.31
C ASN A 604 -5.85 -7.58 -26.44
N GLY A 605 -4.69 -8.07 -26.85
CA GLY A 605 -3.47 -7.28 -27.06
C GLY A 605 -2.79 -6.75 -25.78
N ARG A 606 -3.30 -7.08 -24.60
CA ARG A 606 -2.79 -6.56 -23.31
C ARG A 606 -1.67 -7.39 -22.68
N ALA A 607 -1.38 -8.56 -23.22
CA ALA A 607 -0.24 -9.36 -22.79
C ALA A 607 0.64 -9.77 -23.96
N ARG A 608 1.94 -9.81 -23.71
CA ARG A 608 2.98 -10.28 -24.64
C ARG A 608 3.88 -11.28 -23.95
N PHE A 609 4.01 -12.48 -24.51
CA PHE A 609 4.87 -13.51 -23.95
C PHE A 609 5.80 -14.11 -25.00
N ARG A 610 7.00 -14.47 -24.56
CA ARG A 610 7.98 -15.19 -25.37
C ARG A 610 8.56 -16.34 -24.59
N THR A 611 8.78 -17.46 -25.26
CA THR A 611 9.54 -18.58 -24.72
C THR A 611 11.02 -18.39 -25.06
N SER A 612 11.88 -18.36 -24.04
CA SER A 612 13.33 -18.24 -24.19
C SER A 612 14.04 -19.51 -23.72
N ALA A 613 15.16 -19.84 -24.37
CA ALA A 613 16.03 -20.96 -24.01
C ALA A 613 17.20 -20.56 -23.07
N GLY A 614 17.29 -19.28 -22.70
CA GLY A 614 18.31 -18.72 -21.81
C GLY A 614 17.78 -17.48 -21.10
N ASP A 615 18.68 -16.64 -20.56
CA ASP A 615 18.40 -15.47 -19.71
C ASP A 615 17.68 -14.31 -20.43
N GLY A 616 16.49 -14.58 -20.92
CA GLY A 616 15.60 -13.61 -21.53
C GLY A 616 14.89 -12.74 -20.50
N GLY A 617 14.80 -13.16 -19.23
CA GLY A 617 14.29 -12.40 -18.11
C GLY A 617 15.11 -11.15 -17.83
N GLU A 618 16.45 -11.25 -17.76
CA GLU A 618 17.32 -10.09 -17.60
C GLU A 618 17.28 -9.17 -18.84
N SER A 619 17.29 -9.76 -20.04
CA SER A 619 17.19 -9.00 -21.29
C SER A 619 15.87 -8.23 -21.41
N LEU A 620 14.75 -8.84 -20.99
CA LEU A 620 13.44 -8.20 -20.97
C LEU A 620 13.42 -7.04 -19.96
N ARG A 621 14.06 -7.25 -18.81
CA ARG A 621 14.19 -6.23 -17.77
C ARG A 621 14.92 -5.00 -18.33
N GLU A 622 16.09 -5.19 -18.94
CA GLU A 622 16.88 -4.09 -19.52
C GLU A 622 16.09 -3.32 -20.60
N ALA A 623 15.41 -4.03 -21.50
CA ALA A 623 14.57 -3.41 -22.52
C ALA A 623 13.41 -2.59 -21.91
N ALA A 624 12.71 -3.15 -20.93
CA ALA A 624 11.59 -2.46 -20.27
C ALA A 624 12.04 -1.19 -19.56
N PHE A 625 13.16 -1.24 -18.82
CA PHE A 625 13.69 -0.06 -18.14
C PHE A 625 14.15 1.02 -19.11
N THR A 626 14.82 0.64 -20.20
CA THR A 626 15.28 1.59 -21.23
C THR A 626 14.10 2.37 -21.82
N VAL A 627 13.00 1.71 -22.13
CA VAL A 627 11.78 2.36 -22.64
C VAL A 627 11.13 3.24 -21.57
N LEU A 628 10.95 2.73 -20.36
CA LEU A 628 10.33 3.49 -19.26
C LEU A 628 11.13 4.76 -18.91
N ASP A 629 12.46 4.70 -18.99
CA ASP A 629 13.33 5.86 -18.79
C ASP A 629 13.22 6.86 -19.94
N ARG A 630 13.15 6.39 -21.19
CA ARG A 630 13.01 7.24 -22.39
C ARG A 630 11.72 8.04 -22.38
N GLU A 631 10.60 7.40 -22.03
CA GLU A 631 9.28 8.05 -21.96
C GLU A 631 9.15 8.98 -20.76
N ARG A 632 10.23 9.14 -19.96
CA ARG A 632 10.34 10.01 -18.81
C ARG A 632 9.19 9.84 -17.83
N TYR A 633 8.46 8.71 -17.80
CA TYR A 633 7.25 8.48 -17.00
C TYR A 633 7.42 9.05 -15.57
N PRO A 634 7.05 10.32 -15.31
CA PRO A 634 7.55 11.06 -14.14
C PRO A 634 6.56 11.01 -12.98
N GLY A 635 5.61 10.07 -13.02
CA GLY A 635 4.55 9.95 -12.03
C GLY A 635 4.02 8.53 -11.80
N SER A 636 4.61 7.49 -12.40
CA SER A 636 4.26 6.12 -12.00
C SER A 636 4.96 5.89 -10.68
N GLY A 637 4.20 6.00 -9.59
CA GLY A 637 4.58 5.97 -8.15
C GLY A 637 5.52 4.88 -7.63
N GLY A 638 6.26 4.18 -8.49
CA GLY A 638 7.22 3.14 -8.20
C GLY A 638 7.83 2.55 -9.49
N PRO A 639 8.78 1.59 -9.37
CA PRO A 639 9.20 0.74 -10.49
C PRO A 639 7.97 0.05 -11.13
N PRO A 640 8.08 -0.53 -12.35
CA PRO A 640 7.00 -1.33 -12.95
C PRO A 640 6.42 -2.26 -11.89
N GLN A 641 5.12 -2.10 -11.60
CA GLN A 641 4.58 -2.36 -10.26
C GLN A 641 4.70 -3.81 -9.78
N ILE A 642 4.99 -4.77 -10.67
CA ILE A 642 5.09 -6.19 -10.31
C ILE A 642 6.13 -6.84 -11.22
N TRP A 643 7.37 -6.91 -10.73
CA TRP A 643 8.31 -7.94 -11.14
C TRP A 643 7.99 -9.19 -10.33
N SER A 644 7.70 -10.29 -11.01
CA SER A 644 7.52 -11.57 -10.33
C SER A 644 8.07 -12.70 -11.19
N SER A 645 8.77 -13.59 -10.52
CA SER A 645 9.14 -14.91 -11.01
C SER A 645 8.34 -15.91 -10.17
N SER A 646 7.38 -16.58 -10.79
CA SER A 646 6.46 -17.46 -10.07
C SER A 646 6.21 -18.74 -10.84
N LEU A 647 6.06 -19.86 -10.12
CA LEU A 647 5.53 -21.10 -10.66
C LEU A 647 4.07 -20.91 -11.09
N LEU A 648 3.69 -21.54 -12.20
CA LEU A 648 2.35 -21.38 -12.76
C LEU A 648 1.30 -22.15 -11.96
N ARG A 649 0.41 -21.43 -11.26
CA ARG A 649 -0.76 -22.04 -10.60
C ARG A 649 -1.98 -21.98 -11.51
N THR A 650 -2.48 -23.15 -11.93
CA THR A 650 -3.59 -23.25 -12.92
C THR A 650 -4.79 -24.02 -12.45
N SER A 651 -4.75 -24.56 -11.22
CA SER A 651 -5.85 -25.33 -10.64
C SER A 651 -7.09 -24.48 -10.34
N GLY A 652 -6.97 -23.15 -10.35
CA GLY A 652 -8.08 -22.23 -10.16
C GLY A 652 -9.04 -22.20 -11.36
N GLY A 653 -10.35 -22.27 -11.10
CA GLY A 653 -11.40 -22.09 -12.11
C GLY A 653 -11.52 -20.68 -12.67
N ARG A 654 -10.79 -19.70 -12.10
CA ARG A 654 -10.84 -18.27 -12.46
C ARG A 654 -9.44 -17.66 -12.58
N PRO A 655 -8.59 -18.11 -13.51
CA PRO A 655 -7.20 -17.70 -13.56
C PRO A 655 -6.98 -16.21 -13.88
N ALA A 656 -7.78 -15.60 -14.74
CA ALA A 656 -7.64 -14.17 -15.03
C ALA A 656 -8.05 -13.32 -13.81
N SER A 657 -9.14 -13.70 -13.13
CA SER A 657 -9.57 -13.07 -11.88
C SER A 657 -8.52 -13.20 -10.78
N LEU A 658 -7.84 -14.35 -10.68
CA LEU A 658 -6.78 -14.58 -9.70
C LEU A 658 -5.58 -13.67 -9.96
N ILE A 659 -5.13 -13.56 -11.22
CA ILE A 659 -4.04 -12.66 -11.60
C ILE A 659 -4.38 -11.21 -11.25
N ALA A 660 -5.58 -10.75 -11.61
CA ALA A 660 -6.05 -9.41 -11.27
C ALA A 660 -6.12 -9.21 -9.74
N HIS A 661 -6.66 -10.19 -9.00
CA HIS A 661 -6.73 -10.17 -7.54
C HIS A 661 -5.36 -10.04 -6.90
N ASP A 662 -4.37 -10.84 -7.30
CA ASP A 662 -3.01 -10.78 -6.78
C ASP A 662 -2.41 -9.38 -6.98
N TRP A 663 -2.62 -8.77 -8.15
CA TRP A 663 -2.17 -7.41 -8.41
C TRP A 663 -2.87 -6.37 -7.53
N PHE A 664 -4.18 -6.50 -7.33
CA PHE A 664 -4.90 -5.67 -6.37
C PHE A 664 -4.37 -5.87 -4.95
N ARG A 665 -4.09 -7.10 -4.51
CA ARG A 665 -3.55 -7.35 -3.16
C ARG A 665 -2.18 -6.74 -2.97
N ASN A 666 -1.32 -6.79 -3.98
CA ASN A 666 -0.02 -6.13 -3.92
C ASN A 666 -0.19 -4.60 -3.74
N ASN A 667 -1.11 -3.99 -4.49
CA ASN A 667 -1.38 -2.55 -4.38
C ASN A 667 -2.07 -2.17 -3.06
N LEU A 668 -3.03 -2.96 -2.60
CA LEU A 668 -3.69 -2.81 -1.30
C LEU A 668 -2.69 -2.95 -0.15
N SER A 669 -1.76 -3.90 -0.23
CA SER A 669 -0.71 -4.09 0.78
C SER A 669 0.19 -2.86 0.91
N ALA A 670 0.56 -2.23 -0.21
CA ALA A 670 1.36 -1.02 -0.21
C ALA A 670 0.69 0.13 0.57
N VAL A 671 -0.63 0.28 0.44
CA VAL A 671 -1.42 1.27 1.18
C VAL A 671 -1.83 0.81 2.58
N GLY A 672 -1.34 -0.34 3.04
CA GLY A 672 -1.56 -0.82 4.40
C GLY A 672 -2.78 -1.68 4.63
N LEU A 673 -3.36 -2.19 3.56
CA LEU A 673 -4.41 -3.20 3.56
C LEU A 673 -3.79 -4.60 3.32
N GLU A 674 -2.75 -4.91 4.10
CA GLU A 674 -2.06 -6.21 4.10
C GLU A 674 -2.91 -7.26 4.83
N ARG A 675 -2.99 -8.51 4.34
CA ARG A 675 -3.76 -9.57 4.99
C ARG A 675 -3.10 -9.90 6.34
N VAL A 676 -3.72 -9.44 7.42
CA VAL A 676 -3.36 -9.85 8.78
C VAL A 676 -4.12 -11.14 9.07
N LEU A 677 -3.42 -12.27 9.23
CA LEU A 677 -4.09 -13.48 9.69
C LEU A 677 -4.61 -13.24 11.11
N SER A 678 -5.72 -13.89 11.46
CA SER A 678 -6.39 -13.73 12.75
C SER A 678 -5.51 -14.09 13.96
N ASP A 679 -4.34 -14.69 13.75
CA ASP A 679 -3.33 -15.00 14.77
C ASP A 679 -2.16 -14.01 14.82
N GLY A 680 -2.26 -12.89 14.08
CA GLY A 680 -1.21 -11.86 14.02
C GLY A 680 -0.02 -12.21 13.13
N ARG A 681 -0.02 -13.37 12.45
CA ARG A 681 1.02 -13.70 11.47
C ARG A 681 0.74 -12.99 10.15
N ARG A 682 1.78 -12.40 9.56
CA ARG A 682 1.72 -11.86 8.19
C ARG A 682 1.97 -12.99 7.20
N PHE A 683 1.25 -13.02 6.09
CA PHE A 683 1.67 -13.78 4.91
C PHE A 683 2.97 -13.16 4.41
N HIS A 684 4.01 -13.98 4.22
CA HIS A 684 5.22 -13.61 3.49
C HIS A 684 5.13 -14.12 2.07
#